data_AF-A0A819EY59-F1
#
_entry.id   AF-A0A819EY59-F1
#
_cell.length_a   1.000
_cell.length_b   1.000
_cell.length_c   1.000
_cell.angle_alpha   90.00
_cell.angle_beta   90.00
_cell.angle_gamma   90.00
#
_symmetry.space_group_name_H-M   'P 1'
#
loop_
_entity.id
_entity.type
_entity.pdbx_description
1 polymer ?
#
loop_
_entity_poly.entity_id
_entity_poly.type
_entity_poly.pdbx_seq_one_letter_code
_entity_poly.pdbx_strand_id
1 'polypeptide(L)'
;MIFDLDLIKKVYTEFKNKVDETKKILGRPLTYTEKILYTHLFNPVTHEYSRGKDFVDFKPDRVAMQDATAQMALLQFMSAGIPTVAVPSTVHCDHLIQAEVGSKNDLLRAFDENKEVYDFLASVSNKYGLGFWKPGAGIIHQVVLENYAFPGGMMIGTDSHTPNAGGLGMIAIGVGGADAVDVMSGMAWELKFPKLIGVKLTGKLSGWTSPKDVILKLAGILTVKGGTGAIIEYFGEGTKSISCTGKGTICNMGAEIGATTSLFPYDNRMYDYLAITGRKEIGELANEITEYLNADEGSEKYYDQVIELNLSELEPHINGPFTPDLAWPISKFKDAVKENNYPEELKVALIGSCTNSSYEDMERSASVARQALDIGVKAKSEFTITPGSEQIRATIERDGQLETFEKVGGMVLANACGPCIGQWKRHDVKEGEKNSIITSYNRNFSKRNDGNTATHAFVASPEIVTAFALAGNLTFNPLTDTIKNDKGEDVKLKIPTGNELPEHGFLKGEEGFVPPAINGSGIEVLVDPNSKRLQILEAFKAPDLEKDFENLPVLIKVKGKCTTDHISMAGPWLKFRGHLDNISNNMFIGAINFFHEKANSIKNQFSNDYDEVPNVARDYKAKGLGWVTIGEENYGEGSSREHAAMEPRFLGGRAIIVKSFARIHETNLKKQGMLPLTFADPNDYDKILEDDRISLDEGIAAGLATFETKSPSWQDWDKKHLQCCRLAAVSDNEICGWTALSTVSSREVYKGVCDEAIYVAEKFRECMKNISEIEDFEEICHAGGKIEFITKDGEGFSMRISGSNPWAFTSYQVSIAFDGRIIGQSSITKTYENTIPCIIISDRSSNPGVEFCPYCGIYSSSISFHTKNQFQYIQAFCDDFLTALKSKKSFEMDLDKLADSLENNNSSWIYAEQKQQTQLKCNDCDTTYDILGEYGKCPSCNKYNGMLVITKKLDEIENEYKEKYENLSDRHEREAEWEKLLKCVSEFEGLCNDIKNWLLKFPLYTKRRLDLQNLSFQRIINANKCINS
;
A
#
# COMPACT_ATOMS: atom_id res chain seq x y z
N MET A 1 7.74 8.63 -30.10
CA MET A 1 6.46 8.64 -29.38
C MET A 1 6.82 8.79 -27.92
N ILE A 2 6.24 9.75 -27.21
CA ILE A 2 6.41 9.87 -25.77
C ILE A 2 5.31 9.02 -25.13
N PHE A 3 5.67 8.13 -24.20
CA PHE A 3 4.70 7.33 -23.47
C PHE A 3 4.01 8.18 -22.40
N ASP A 4 2.74 7.89 -22.15
CA ASP A 4 1.96 8.40 -21.00
C ASP A 4 1.90 9.94 -20.86
N LEU A 5 2.16 10.68 -21.96
CA LEU A 5 2.27 12.13 -22.00
C LEU A 5 1.05 12.88 -21.44
N ASP A 6 -0.16 12.40 -21.73
CA ASP A 6 -1.40 13.03 -21.26
C ASP A 6 -1.64 12.78 -19.76
N LEU A 7 -1.15 11.65 -19.22
CA LEU A 7 -1.10 11.42 -17.77
C LEU A 7 -0.11 12.39 -17.13
N ILE A 8 1.09 12.54 -17.68
CA ILE A 8 2.13 13.42 -17.14
C ILE A 8 1.66 14.89 -17.12
N LYS A 9 1.03 15.34 -18.21
CA LYS A 9 0.39 16.67 -18.28
C LYS A 9 -0.67 16.85 -17.20
N LYS A 10 -1.51 15.83 -16.95
CA LYS A 10 -2.51 15.86 -15.87
C LYS A 10 -1.84 15.92 -14.48
N VAL A 11 -0.84 15.08 -14.21
CA VAL A 11 -0.10 15.07 -12.94
C VAL A 11 0.45 16.46 -12.65
N TYR A 12 1.20 17.07 -13.59
CA TYR A 12 1.76 18.41 -13.41
C TYR A 12 0.70 19.51 -13.25
N THR A 13 -0.42 19.43 -13.97
CA THR A 13 -1.54 20.37 -13.83
C THR A 13 -2.15 20.34 -12.42
N GLU A 14 -2.23 19.16 -11.80
CA GLU A 14 -2.74 19.00 -10.43
C GLU A 14 -1.68 19.26 -9.35
N PHE A 15 -0.39 19.01 -9.63
CA PHE A 15 0.70 18.95 -8.65
C PHE A 15 0.85 20.23 -7.84
N LYS A 16 0.91 21.40 -8.51
CA LYS A 16 1.07 22.73 -7.87
C LYS A 16 -0.02 22.97 -6.82
N ASN A 17 -1.29 22.77 -7.20
CA ASN A 17 -2.44 23.01 -6.33
C ASN A 17 -2.44 22.07 -5.11
N LYS A 18 -2.17 20.77 -5.33
CA LYS A 18 -2.10 19.77 -4.26
C LYS A 18 -0.95 20.03 -3.27
N VAL A 19 0.23 20.46 -3.74
CA VAL A 19 1.33 20.84 -2.84
C VAL A 19 0.98 22.11 -2.05
N ASP A 20 0.41 23.14 -2.70
CA ASP A 20 0.02 24.37 -2.02
C ASP A 20 -1.14 24.17 -1.02
N GLU A 21 -2.03 23.20 -1.27
CA GLU A 21 -3.05 22.74 -0.32
C GLU A 21 -2.43 21.98 0.86
N THR A 22 -1.55 21.00 0.58
CA THR A 22 -0.80 20.26 1.61
C THR A 22 -0.03 21.21 2.53
N LYS A 23 0.67 22.22 1.97
CA LYS A 23 1.43 23.21 2.75
C LYS A 23 0.55 24.08 3.66
N LYS A 24 -0.71 24.35 3.28
CA LYS A 24 -1.68 25.05 4.13
C LYS A 24 -2.17 24.17 5.29
N ILE A 25 -2.41 22.89 5.03
CA ILE A 25 -2.92 21.93 6.03
C ILE A 25 -1.82 21.56 7.04
N LEU A 26 -0.60 21.32 6.58
CA LEU A 26 0.54 20.92 7.44
C LEU A 26 1.26 22.12 8.09
N GLY A 27 1.03 23.35 7.60
CA GLY A 27 1.58 24.59 8.17
C GLY A 27 3.11 24.72 8.12
N ARG A 28 3.79 23.91 7.29
CA ARG A 28 5.26 23.81 7.23
C ARG A 28 5.80 23.61 5.80
N PRO A 29 7.08 23.94 5.54
CA PRO A 29 7.76 23.52 4.31
C PRO A 29 7.89 21.99 4.23
N LEU A 30 7.88 21.47 3.01
CA LEU A 30 7.91 20.04 2.69
C LEU A 30 9.23 19.64 2.02
N THR A 31 9.72 18.45 2.38
CA THR A 31 10.76 17.75 1.62
C THR A 31 10.23 17.37 0.22
N TYR A 32 11.11 17.06 -0.74
CA TYR A 32 10.66 16.67 -2.09
C TYR A 32 9.89 15.34 -2.06
N THR A 33 10.33 14.40 -1.21
CA THR A 33 9.61 13.14 -0.93
C THR A 33 8.18 13.43 -0.49
N GLU A 34 7.98 14.35 0.46
CA GLU A 34 6.64 14.70 0.94
C GLU A 34 5.78 15.35 -0.14
N LYS A 35 6.35 16.22 -0.99
CA LYS A 35 5.62 16.79 -2.13
C LYS A 35 5.06 15.68 -3.05
N ILE A 36 5.83 14.64 -3.34
CA ILE A 36 5.34 13.51 -4.16
C ILE A 36 4.37 12.61 -3.38
N LEU A 37 4.65 12.26 -2.12
CA LEU A 37 3.76 11.41 -1.31
C LEU A 37 2.37 12.06 -1.14
N TYR A 38 2.29 13.32 -0.70
CA TYR A 38 1.01 13.98 -0.45
C TYR A 38 0.23 14.31 -1.75
N THR A 39 0.89 14.44 -2.91
CA THR A 39 0.20 14.66 -4.21
C THR A 39 -0.40 13.38 -4.81
N HIS A 40 0.09 12.20 -4.39
CA HIS A 40 -0.32 10.89 -4.88
C HIS A 40 -1.12 10.08 -3.85
N LEU A 41 -1.67 10.72 -2.82
CA LEU A 41 -2.66 10.08 -1.95
C LEU A 41 -3.90 9.67 -2.76
N PHE A 42 -4.51 8.54 -2.41
CA PHE A 42 -5.74 8.07 -3.03
C PHE A 42 -6.96 8.94 -2.63
N ASN A 43 -6.93 9.45 -1.39
CA ASN A 43 -7.91 10.38 -0.82
C ASN A 43 -7.25 11.74 -0.55
N PRO A 44 -7.99 12.87 -0.54
CA PRO A 44 -7.41 14.18 -0.22
C PRO A 44 -6.70 14.22 1.15
N VAL A 45 -5.61 14.98 1.23
CA VAL A 45 -4.90 15.26 2.48
C VAL A 45 -5.84 15.99 3.47
N THR A 46 -5.83 15.56 4.73
CA THR A 46 -6.66 16.15 5.80
C THR A 46 -5.88 16.44 7.09
N HIS A 47 -4.71 15.80 7.28
CA HIS A 47 -3.86 15.91 8.45
C HIS A 47 -2.43 15.45 8.11
N GLU A 48 -1.49 15.58 9.06
CA GLU A 48 -0.13 15.05 8.93
C GLU A 48 -0.07 13.56 9.25
N TYR A 49 0.55 12.76 8.39
CA TYR A 49 0.75 11.33 8.63
C TYR A 49 2.00 11.04 9.47
N SER A 50 1.85 10.21 10.49
CA SER A 50 2.91 9.81 11.41
C SER A 50 3.86 8.81 10.75
N ARG A 51 5.03 9.31 10.33
CA ARG A 51 6.13 8.51 9.76
C ARG A 51 6.48 7.30 10.62
N GLY A 52 6.66 6.15 9.98
CA GLY A 52 6.98 4.88 10.62
C GLY A 52 5.83 4.28 11.46
N LYS A 53 4.61 4.85 11.40
CA LYS A 53 3.43 4.36 12.13
C LYS A 53 2.25 4.12 11.20
N ASP A 54 1.76 5.18 10.56
CA ASP A 54 0.47 5.17 9.87
C ASP A 54 0.59 4.43 8.53
N PHE A 55 -0.47 3.70 8.17
CA PHE A 55 -0.63 3.14 6.82
C PHE A 55 -1.50 4.09 6.01
N VAL A 56 -1.10 4.33 4.75
CA VAL A 56 -1.65 5.41 3.92
C VAL A 56 -1.91 4.87 2.52
N ASP A 57 -3.08 5.20 1.99
CA ASP A 57 -3.52 4.83 0.65
C ASP A 57 -2.92 5.77 -0.40
N PHE A 58 -2.17 5.21 -1.34
CA PHE A 58 -1.58 5.92 -2.48
C PHE A 58 -2.20 5.48 -3.81
N LYS A 59 -1.95 6.30 -4.83
CA LYS A 59 -2.39 6.11 -6.21
C LYS A 59 -1.20 6.31 -7.16
N PRO A 60 -0.38 5.26 -7.40
CA PRO A 60 0.72 5.33 -8.37
C PRO A 60 0.20 5.56 -9.80
N ASP A 61 0.99 6.29 -10.59
CA ASP A 61 0.72 6.62 -11.99
C ASP A 61 0.77 5.40 -12.92
N ARG A 62 1.62 4.42 -12.58
CA ARG A 62 1.96 3.30 -13.45
C ARG A 62 2.46 2.07 -12.70
N VAL A 63 2.47 0.95 -13.42
CA VAL A 63 3.08 -0.33 -13.00
C VAL A 63 4.15 -0.77 -14.01
N ALA A 64 5.21 -1.42 -13.54
CA ALA A 64 6.19 -2.11 -14.39
C ALA A 64 6.57 -3.49 -13.81
N MET A 65 6.62 -4.53 -14.65
CA MET A 65 6.84 -5.92 -14.24
C MET A 65 7.89 -6.61 -15.09
N GLN A 66 8.72 -7.46 -14.49
CA GLN A 66 9.73 -8.27 -15.20
C GLN A 66 9.26 -9.73 -15.33
N ASP A 67 9.71 -10.45 -16.35
CA ASP A 67 9.15 -11.75 -16.76
C ASP A 67 9.15 -12.84 -15.67
N ALA A 68 10.09 -12.80 -14.72
CA ALA A 68 10.12 -13.74 -13.59
C ALA A 68 9.11 -13.42 -12.46
N THR A 69 8.51 -12.23 -12.40
CA THR A 69 7.42 -11.89 -11.46
C THR A 69 6.09 -11.58 -12.16
N ALA A 70 6.12 -11.04 -13.38
CA ALA A 70 4.96 -10.78 -14.23
C ALA A 70 4.10 -12.04 -14.46
N GLN A 71 4.73 -13.22 -14.58
CA GLN A 71 4.01 -14.50 -14.67
C GLN A 71 2.95 -14.65 -13.57
N MET A 72 3.35 -14.46 -12.31
CA MET A 72 2.49 -14.69 -11.15
C MET A 72 1.57 -13.51 -10.84
N ALA A 73 2.04 -12.28 -11.08
CA ALA A 73 1.20 -11.08 -11.01
C ALA A 73 0.03 -11.12 -12.02
N LEU A 74 0.28 -11.55 -13.26
CA LEU A 74 -0.72 -11.56 -14.32
C LEU A 74 -1.66 -12.77 -14.23
N LEU A 75 -1.21 -13.91 -13.69
CA LEU A 75 -2.10 -15.00 -13.28
C LEU A 75 -3.07 -14.54 -12.17
N GLN A 76 -2.60 -13.79 -11.17
CA GLN A 76 -3.46 -13.18 -10.14
C GLN A 76 -4.41 -12.13 -10.74
N PHE A 77 -3.96 -11.29 -11.67
CA PHE A 77 -4.82 -10.31 -12.36
C PHE A 77 -5.93 -10.99 -13.20
N MET A 78 -5.60 -12.07 -13.91
CA MET A 78 -6.58 -12.90 -14.63
C MET A 78 -7.67 -13.43 -13.69
N SER A 79 -7.28 -13.90 -12.49
CA SER A 79 -8.21 -14.39 -11.46
C SER A 79 -9.11 -13.30 -10.86
N ALA A 80 -8.75 -12.02 -10.97
CA ALA A 80 -9.60 -10.90 -10.54
C ALA A 80 -10.78 -10.63 -11.51
N GLY A 81 -10.74 -11.16 -12.74
CA GLY A 81 -11.83 -11.01 -13.73
C GLY A 81 -11.96 -9.63 -14.36
N ILE A 82 -10.98 -8.74 -14.16
CA ILE A 82 -10.99 -7.35 -14.63
C ILE A 82 -10.58 -7.30 -16.11
N PRO A 83 -11.30 -6.57 -16.99
CA PRO A 83 -11.11 -6.68 -18.44
C PRO A 83 -9.88 -5.93 -19.00
N THR A 84 -9.34 -4.95 -18.28
CA THR A 84 -8.16 -4.15 -18.67
C THR A 84 -7.52 -3.54 -17.42
N VAL A 85 -6.21 -3.28 -17.47
CA VAL A 85 -5.52 -2.53 -16.41
C VAL A 85 -6.05 -1.09 -16.28
N ALA A 86 -6.09 -0.58 -15.06
CA ALA A 86 -6.59 0.76 -14.71
C ALA A 86 -5.53 1.87 -14.86
N VAL A 87 -4.25 1.52 -14.94
CA VAL A 87 -3.12 2.45 -15.15
C VAL A 87 -2.14 1.91 -16.21
N PRO A 88 -1.35 2.76 -16.89
CA PRO A 88 -0.27 2.32 -17.77
C PRO A 88 0.62 1.26 -17.13
N SER A 89 0.64 0.07 -17.72
CA SER A 89 1.32 -1.11 -17.17
C SER A 89 2.20 -1.76 -18.21
N THR A 90 3.42 -2.16 -17.86
CA THR A 90 4.37 -2.78 -18.80
C THR A 90 5.01 -4.06 -18.29
N VAL A 91 5.29 -4.98 -19.22
CA VAL A 91 6.00 -6.25 -18.99
C VAL A 91 7.33 -6.25 -19.74
N HIS A 92 8.40 -6.70 -19.11
CA HIS A 92 9.78 -6.69 -19.62
C HIS A 92 10.40 -8.09 -19.54
N CYS A 93 11.01 -8.59 -20.62
CA CYS A 93 11.56 -9.95 -20.67
C CYS A 93 13.10 -9.95 -20.53
N ASP A 94 13.58 -9.97 -19.29
CA ASP A 94 15.00 -9.76 -18.95
C ASP A 94 15.58 -10.75 -17.91
N HIS A 95 14.76 -11.54 -17.19
CA HIS A 95 15.23 -12.51 -16.19
C HIS A 95 15.29 -13.96 -16.67
N LEU A 96 14.76 -14.29 -17.86
CA LEU A 96 14.78 -15.66 -18.40
C LEU A 96 15.88 -15.94 -19.45
N ILE A 97 16.71 -14.96 -19.77
CA ILE A 97 17.86 -15.12 -20.69
C ILE A 97 19.11 -15.52 -19.89
N GLN A 98 19.57 -16.77 -20.06
CA GLN A 98 20.79 -17.29 -19.45
C GLN A 98 22.03 -16.90 -20.27
N ALA A 99 23.07 -16.37 -19.63
CA ALA A 99 24.38 -16.15 -20.23
C ALA A 99 25.21 -17.45 -20.27
N GLU A 100 25.85 -17.75 -21.41
CA GLU A 100 26.78 -18.88 -21.58
C GLU A 100 27.88 -18.58 -22.62
N VAL A 101 27.51 -18.15 -23.83
CA VAL A 101 28.44 -18.02 -24.98
C VAL A 101 28.32 -16.69 -25.74
N GLY A 102 27.55 -15.74 -25.24
CA GLY A 102 27.43 -14.40 -25.79
C GLY A 102 26.07 -14.10 -26.44
N SER A 103 25.75 -12.80 -26.47
CA SER A 103 24.42 -12.22 -26.72
C SER A 103 23.54 -12.97 -27.72
N LYS A 104 24.00 -13.12 -28.97
CA LYS A 104 23.21 -13.67 -30.08
C LYS A 104 22.76 -15.11 -29.85
N ASN A 105 23.65 -15.97 -29.40
CA ASN A 105 23.35 -17.40 -29.21
C ASN A 105 22.55 -17.62 -27.93
N ASP A 106 22.88 -16.87 -26.88
CA ASP A 106 22.19 -16.92 -25.59
C ASP A 106 20.72 -16.44 -25.71
N LEU A 107 20.46 -15.41 -26.53
CA LEU A 107 19.12 -14.92 -26.84
C LEU A 107 18.32 -15.91 -27.71
N LEU A 108 18.95 -16.53 -28.72
CA LEU A 108 18.31 -17.58 -29.53
C LEU A 108 17.89 -18.78 -28.68
N ARG A 109 18.80 -19.28 -27.82
CA ARG A 109 18.49 -20.34 -26.85
C ARG A 109 17.34 -19.93 -25.93
N ALA A 110 17.34 -18.70 -25.43
CA ALA A 110 16.28 -18.20 -24.56
C ALA A 110 14.90 -18.12 -25.24
N PHE A 111 14.82 -17.78 -26.54
CA PHE A 111 13.57 -17.81 -27.30
C PHE A 111 12.98 -19.22 -27.39
N ASP A 112 13.80 -20.23 -27.67
CA ASP A 112 13.34 -21.63 -27.74
C ASP A 112 12.99 -22.18 -26.34
N GLU A 113 13.88 -22.01 -25.35
CA GLU A 113 13.72 -22.56 -24.00
C GLU A 113 12.58 -21.92 -23.19
N ASN A 114 12.18 -20.68 -23.50
CA ASN A 114 11.14 -19.95 -22.77
C ASN A 114 9.93 -19.57 -23.62
N LYS A 115 9.81 -20.10 -24.85
CA LYS A 115 8.76 -19.73 -25.82
C LYS A 115 7.37 -19.67 -25.19
N GLU A 116 6.99 -20.71 -24.44
CA GLU A 116 5.69 -20.82 -23.76
C GLU A 116 5.41 -19.64 -22.81
N VAL A 117 6.41 -19.23 -22.03
CA VAL A 117 6.29 -18.11 -21.09
C VAL A 117 6.22 -16.78 -21.82
N TYR A 118 6.98 -16.60 -22.90
CA TYR A 118 6.93 -15.39 -23.72
C TYR A 118 5.62 -15.29 -24.52
N ASP A 119 5.09 -16.40 -25.05
CA ASP A 119 3.77 -16.49 -25.69
C ASP A 119 2.64 -16.12 -24.70
N PHE A 120 2.72 -16.63 -23.45
CA PHE A 120 1.82 -16.25 -22.37
C PHE A 120 1.91 -14.75 -22.05
N LEU A 121 3.11 -14.25 -21.75
CA LEU A 121 3.31 -12.84 -21.36
C LEU A 121 2.92 -11.87 -22.48
N ALA A 122 3.14 -12.22 -23.75
CA ALA A 122 2.69 -11.43 -24.89
C ALA A 122 1.16 -11.48 -25.04
N SER A 123 0.53 -12.66 -24.99
CA SER A 123 -0.93 -12.80 -25.16
C SER A 123 -1.73 -12.17 -24.02
N VAL A 124 -1.31 -12.34 -22.77
CA VAL A 124 -1.94 -11.72 -21.60
C VAL A 124 -1.78 -10.19 -21.63
N SER A 125 -0.60 -9.67 -21.99
CA SER A 125 -0.36 -8.22 -22.11
C SER A 125 -1.26 -7.59 -23.18
N ASN A 126 -1.31 -8.24 -24.35
CA ASN A 126 -2.12 -7.81 -25.49
C ASN A 126 -3.63 -7.84 -25.18
N LYS A 127 -4.09 -8.81 -24.36
CA LYS A 127 -5.48 -8.91 -23.91
C LYS A 127 -5.89 -7.81 -22.92
N TYR A 128 -5.07 -7.57 -21.90
CA TYR A 128 -5.46 -6.75 -20.73
C TYR A 128 -4.92 -5.31 -20.76
N GLY A 129 -4.39 -4.84 -21.90
CA GLY A 129 -3.99 -3.44 -22.08
C GLY A 129 -2.58 -3.09 -21.62
N LEU A 130 -1.67 -4.07 -21.52
CA LEU A 130 -0.28 -3.84 -21.10
C LEU A 130 0.68 -3.73 -22.28
N GLY A 131 1.67 -2.84 -22.18
CA GLY A 131 2.78 -2.76 -23.14
C GLY A 131 3.82 -3.85 -22.88
N PHE A 132 4.24 -4.56 -23.92
CA PHE A 132 5.12 -5.72 -23.80
C PHE A 132 6.49 -5.48 -24.46
N TRP A 133 7.57 -5.56 -23.69
CA TRP A 133 8.94 -5.51 -24.19
C TRP A 133 9.49 -6.94 -24.36
N LYS A 134 9.82 -7.28 -25.62
CA LYS A 134 10.33 -8.58 -26.04
C LYS A 134 11.65 -8.96 -25.34
N PRO A 135 11.98 -10.26 -25.30
CA PRO A 135 13.30 -10.74 -24.86
C PRO A 135 14.44 -10.03 -25.60
N GLY A 136 15.43 -9.55 -24.84
CA GLY A 136 16.59 -8.84 -25.38
C GLY A 136 16.38 -7.34 -25.67
N ALA A 137 15.18 -6.80 -25.47
CA ALA A 137 14.94 -5.36 -25.64
C ALA A 137 15.62 -4.49 -24.56
N GLY A 138 15.76 -5.02 -23.34
CA GLY A 138 16.47 -4.36 -22.25
C GLY A 138 16.00 -4.81 -20.87
N ILE A 139 16.79 -4.45 -19.86
CA ILE A 139 16.51 -4.67 -18.45
C ILE A 139 15.51 -3.61 -17.99
N ILE A 140 14.47 -4.05 -17.27
CA ILE A 140 13.30 -3.25 -16.85
C ILE A 140 13.65 -1.84 -16.38
N HIS A 141 14.65 -1.70 -15.51
CA HIS A 141 15.00 -0.42 -14.87
C HIS A 141 15.69 0.57 -15.81
N GLN A 142 16.45 0.07 -16.79
CA GLN A 142 17.06 0.91 -17.83
C GLN A 142 15.98 1.39 -18.80
N VAL A 143 15.13 0.47 -19.28
CA VAL A 143 14.00 0.78 -20.16
C VAL A 143 13.03 1.76 -19.50
N VAL A 144 12.77 1.61 -18.19
CA VAL A 144 11.99 2.57 -17.40
C VAL A 144 12.65 3.94 -17.31
N LEU A 145 13.95 4.03 -17.03
CA LEU A 145 14.65 5.31 -16.98
C LEU A 145 14.62 6.02 -18.35
N GLU A 146 14.81 5.28 -19.43
CA GLU A 146 14.84 5.74 -20.83
C GLU A 146 13.47 6.17 -21.38
N ASN A 147 12.37 5.53 -20.95
CA ASN A 147 11.05 5.67 -21.61
C ASN A 147 9.91 6.15 -20.70
N TYR A 148 9.95 5.86 -19.40
CA TYR A 148 8.75 5.85 -18.53
C TYR A 148 8.85 6.66 -17.24
N ALA A 149 10.05 6.86 -16.71
CA ALA A 149 10.27 7.70 -15.54
C ALA A 149 10.09 9.19 -15.92
N PHE A 150 9.60 9.99 -14.97
CA PHE A 150 9.54 11.44 -15.06
C PHE A 150 9.61 12.08 -13.65
N PRO A 151 10.10 13.33 -13.52
CA PRO A 151 10.14 14.02 -12.24
C PRO A 151 8.77 14.15 -11.58
N GLY A 152 8.68 13.96 -10.26
CA GLY A 152 7.48 14.24 -9.49
C GLY A 152 6.42 13.13 -9.51
N GLY A 153 6.48 12.18 -10.43
CA GLY A 153 5.53 11.05 -10.50
C GLY A 153 5.75 9.98 -9.43
N MET A 154 4.81 9.04 -9.33
CA MET A 154 4.88 7.87 -8.48
C MET A 154 4.67 6.57 -9.28
N MET A 155 5.52 5.56 -9.08
CA MET A 155 5.33 4.22 -9.65
C MET A 155 5.63 3.09 -8.68
N ILE A 156 5.03 1.94 -8.95
CA ILE A 156 5.42 0.67 -8.35
C ILE A 156 5.94 -0.31 -9.41
N GLY A 157 6.78 -1.25 -9.01
CA GLY A 157 7.22 -2.32 -9.88
C GLY A 157 7.53 -3.62 -9.16
N THR A 158 7.32 -4.75 -9.83
CA THR A 158 7.43 -6.10 -9.21
C THR A 158 8.88 -6.59 -9.10
N ASP A 159 9.80 -5.68 -8.80
CA ASP A 159 11.23 -5.92 -8.64
C ASP A 159 11.82 -5.02 -7.53
N SER A 160 12.90 -5.44 -6.88
CA SER A 160 13.50 -4.66 -5.79
C SER A 160 14.24 -3.39 -6.25
N HIS A 161 14.68 -3.32 -7.52
CA HIS A 161 15.56 -2.26 -8.01
C HIS A 161 14.84 -1.13 -8.77
N THR A 162 13.49 -1.13 -8.73
CA THR A 162 12.62 -0.05 -9.23
C THR A 162 12.99 1.37 -8.74
N PRO A 163 13.57 1.58 -7.53
CA PRO A 163 14.16 2.86 -7.12
C PRO A 163 15.14 3.52 -8.11
N ASN A 164 15.67 2.80 -9.11
CA ASN A 164 16.46 3.36 -10.21
C ASN A 164 15.81 4.61 -10.86
N ALA A 165 14.48 4.63 -11.00
CA ALA A 165 13.76 5.77 -11.59
C ALA A 165 13.76 7.05 -10.71
N GLY A 166 14.11 6.94 -9.42
CA GLY A 166 14.38 8.09 -8.56
C GLY A 166 15.62 8.89 -8.96
N GLY A 167 16.47 8.33 -9.84
CA GLY A 167 17.52 9.07 -10.55
C GLY A 167 17.00 10.14 -11.51
N LEU A 168 15.72 10.06 -11.91
CA LEU A 168 14.99 11.05 -12.69
C LEU A 168 13.87 11.72 -11.84
N GLY A 169 14.02 11.72 -10.51
CA GLY A 169 13.17 12.45 -9.58
C GLY A 169 11.78 11.86 -9.34
N MET A 170 11.57 10.57 -9.60
CA MET A 170 10.30 9.85 -9.39
C MET A 170 10.31 9.08 -8.06
N ILE A 171 9.18 9.00 -7.33
CA ILE A 171 9.04 7.98 -6.27
C ILE A 171 8.73 6.64 -6.93
N ALA A 172 9.72 5.76 -6.98
CA ALA A 172 9.61 4.46 -7.64
C ALA A 172 9.89 3.33 -6.64
N ILE A 173 8.88 2.53 -6.29
CA ILE A 173 8.95 1.59 -5.15
C ILE A 173 8.82 0.13 -5.61
N GLY A 174 9.70 -0.74 -5.11
CA GLY A 174 9.64 -2.19 -5.34
C GLY A 174 8.56 -2.87 -4.51
N VAL A 175 7.79 -3.77 -5.11
CA VAL A 175 6.60 -4.42 -4.52
C VAL A 175 6.44 -5.89 -4.92
N GLY A 176 5.49 -6.60 -4.31
CA GLY A 176 5.04 -7.93 -4.76
C GLY A 176 4.11 -7.87 -5.98
N GLY A 177 3.81 -9.03 -6.58
CA GLY A 177 2.86 -9.10 -7.70
C GLY A 177 1.45 -8.73 -7.30
N ALA A 178 0.98 -9.19 -6.13
CA ALA A 178 -0.31 -8.82 -5.56
C ALA A 178 -0.50 -7.30 -5.34
N ASP A 179 0.54 -6.57 -4.93
CA ASP A 179 0.49 -5.10 -4.80
C ASP A 179 0.36 -4.41 -6.17
N ALA A 180 1.03 -4.95 -7.20
CA ALA A 180 0.87 -4.50 -8.57
C ALA A 180 -0.53 -4.81 -9.12
N VAL A 181 -1.14 -5.93 -8.71
CA VAL A 181 -2.54 -6.27 -9.02
C VAL A 181 -3.51 -5.26 -8.43
N ASP A 182 -3.33 -4.76 -7.21
CA ASP A 182 -4.18 -3.69 -6.65
C ASP A 182 -4.29 -2.49 -7.61
N VAL A 183 -3.13 -1.94 -8.00
CA VAL A 183 -3.06 -0.72 -8.82
C VAL A 183 -3.52 -0.98 -10.25
N MET A 184 -3.17 -2.14 -10.83
CA MET A 184 -3.74 -2.59 -12.10
C MET A 184 -5.27 -2.76 -12.03
N SER A 185 -5.82 -3.07 -10.85
CA SER A 185 -7.27 -3.17 -10.61
C SER A 185 -7.95 -1.82 -10.31
N GLY A 186 -7.18 -0.73 -10.20
CA GLY A 186 -7.68 0.59 -9.82
C GLY A 186 -7.97 0.76 -8.33
N MET A 187 -7.50 -0.17 -7.49
CA MET A 187 -7.57 -0.07 -6.03
C MET A 187 -6.50 0.89 -5.50
N ALA A 188 -6.67 1.33 -4.25
CA ALA A 188 -5.62 2.01 -3.50
C ALA A 188 -4.44 1.06 -3.23
N TRP A 189 -3.23 1.61 -3.23
CA TRP A 189 -2.03 0.89 -2.79
C TRP A 189 -1.62 1.38 -1.40
N GLU A 190 -1.74 0.49 -0.40
CA GLU A 190 -1.40 0.80 0.98
C GLU A 190 0.12 0.76 1.19
N LEU A 191 0.68 1.87 1.69
CA LEU A 191 2.08 1.93 2.14
C LEU A 191 2.14 2.54 3.54
N LYS A 192 2.92 1.90 4.41
CA LYS A 192 3.30 2.47 5.72
C LYS A 192 4.13 3.74 5.52
N PHE A 193 3.61 4.89 5.96
CA PHE A 193 4.16 6.20 5.66
C PHE A 193 5.64 6.29 6.11
N PRO A 194 6.59 6.53 5.19
CA PRO A 194 7.99 6.26 5.45
C PRO A 194 8.65 7.33 6.34
N LYS A 195 9.73 6.95 7.01
CA LYS A 195 10.72 7.92 7.54
C LYS A 195 11.52 8.55 6.40
N LEU A 196 12.18 9.67 6.63
CA LEU A 196 13.00 10.34 5.63
C LEU A 196 14.46 10.45 6.08
N ILE A 197 15.39 9.92 5.28
CA ILE A 197 16.84 10.09 5.48
C ILE A 197 17.34 11.08 4.44
N GLY A 198 17.81 12.25 4.89
CA GLY A 198 18.41 13.25 4.01
C GLY A 198 19.90 12.98 3.81
N VAL A 199 20.35 12.75 2.59
CA VAL A 199 21.77 12.59 2.26
C VAL A 199 22.27 13.84 1.54
N LYS A 200 23.01 14.67 2.28
CA LYS A 200 23.55 15.96 1.82
C LYS A 200 24.87 15.74 1.10
N LEU A 201 24.88 15.97 -0.20
CA LEU A 201 26.06 15.89 -1.05
C LEU A 201 26.70 17.27 -1.23
N THR A 202 28.01 17.37 -1.01
CA THR A 202 28.80 18.61 -1.18
C THR A 202 29.99 18.38 -2.11
N GLY A 203 30.51 19.46 -2.72
CA GLY A 203 31.61 19.36 -3.66
C GLY A 203 31.26 18.59 -4.94
N LYS A 204 32.22 17.85 -5.51
CA LYS A 204 32.02 17.07 -6.76
C LYS A 204 32.92 15.85 -6.87
N LEU A 205 32.43 14.82 -7.56
CA LEU A 205 33.20 13.63 -7.92
C LEU A 205 34.41 14.01 -8.81
N SER A 206 35.50 13.24 -8.73
CA SER A 206 36.68 13.47 -9.56
C SER A 206 37.55 12.22 -9.76
N GLY A 207 38.32 12.19 -10.85
CA GLY A 207 39.27 11.13 -11.13
C GLY A 207 38.61 9.78 -11.40
N TRP A 208 39.02 8.77 -10.64
CA TRP A 208 38.45 7.42 -10.68
C TRP A 208 37.11 7.30 -9.94
N THR A 209 36.78 8.25 -9.06
CA THR A 209 35.53 8.20 -8.28
C THR A 209 34.32 8.49 -9.17
N SER A 210 33.28 7.69 -8.97
CA SER A 210 32.07 7.57 -9.78
C SER A 210 30.80 7.75 -8.93
N PRO A 211 29.61 7.86 -9.56
CA PRO A 211 28.35 7.87 -8.82
C PRO A 211 28.13 6.61 -7.97
N LYS A 212 28.63 5.45 -8.45
CA LYS A 212 28.53 4.16 -7.74
C LYS A 212 29.21 4.19 -6.37
N ASP A 213 30.32 4.91 -6.25
CA ASP A 213 31.08 5.00 -5.00
C ASP A 213 30.31 5.73 -3.88
N VAL A 214 29.37 6.61 -4.24
CA VAL A 214 28.50 7.33 -3.28
C VAL A 214 27.59 6.34 -2.56
N ILE A 215 26.94 5.44 -3.29
CA ILE A 215 26.04 4.44 -2.70
C ILE A 215 26.80 3.27 -2.08
N LEU A 216 27.97 2.88 -2.61
CA LEU A 216 28.86 1.91 -1.95
C LEU A 216 29.36 2.45 -0.59
N LYS A 217 29.70 3.74 -0.51
CA LYS A 217 30.05 4.41 0.75
C LYS A 217 28.87 4.50 1.71
N LEU A 218 27.70 4.90 1.22
CA LEU A 218 26.48 5.01 2.03
C LEU A 218 26.03 3.64 2.56
N ALA A 219 26.20 2.56 1.78
CA ALA A 219 25.94 1.20 2.24
C ALA A 219 26.81 0.82 3.44
N GLY A 220 28.10 1.15 3.43
CA GLY A 220 28.99 0.97 4.58
C GLY A 220 28.71 1.87 5.80
N ILE A 221 27.88 2.92 5.64
CA ILE A 221 27.46 3.81 6.74
C ILE A 221 26.14 3.33 7.35
N LEU A 222 25.16 2.94 6.51
CA LEU A 222 23.82 2.55 6.96
C LEU A 222 23.67 1.05 7.24
N THR A 223 24.52 0.18 6.68
CA THR A 223 24.36 -1.29 6.63
C THR A 223 23.11 -1.75 5.87
N VAL A 224 22.98 -3.05 5.58
CA VAL A 224 21.78 -3.64 4.94
C VAL A 224 20.46 -3.38 5.67
N LYS A 225 20.48 -2.87 6.91
CA LYS A 225 19.29 -2.54 7.71
C LYS A 225 18.94 -1.04 7.76
N GLY A 226 19.88 -0.12 7.56
CA GLY A 226 19.73 1.28 7.99
C GLY A 226 18.67 2.12 7.27
N GLY A 227 18.31 1.76 6.02
CA GLY A 227 17.23 2.40 5.27
C GLY A 227 15.83 1.82 5.55
N THR A 228 15.72 0.77 6.38
CA THR A 228 14.48 -0.02 6.52
C THR A 228 13.28 0.83 6.96
N GLY A 229 12.28 0.93 6.09
CA GLY A 229 11.08 1.74 6.33
C GLY A 229 11.25 3.24 6.11
N ALA A 230 12.35 3.66 5.48
CA ALA A 230 12.62 5.04 5.10
C ALA A 230 12.72 5.23 3.58
N ILE A 231 12.53 6.47 3.13
CA ILE A 231 12.96 6.95 1.80
C ILE A 231 14.22 7.79 1.97
N ILE A 232 15.15 7.69 1.02
CA ILE A 232 16.40 8.46 1.01
C ILE A 232 16.30 9.60 0.00
N GLU A 233 16.39 10.84 0.49
CA GLU A 233 16.35 12.05 -0.33
C GLU A 233 17.76 12.67 -0.42
N TYR A 234 18.32 12.69 -1.63
CA TYR A 234 19.64 13.28 -1.87
C TYR A 234 19.51 14.78 -2.12
N PHE A 235 20.19 15.61 -1.33
CA PHE A 235 20.10 17.07 -1.42
C PHE A 235 21.48 17.76 -1.31
N GLY A 236 21.52 19.08 -1.39
CA GLY A 236 22.77 19.86 -1.37
C GLY A 236 23.40 20.04 -2.76
N GLU A 237 24.41 20.89 -2.85
CA GLU A 237 25.03 21.33 -4.12
C GLU A 237 25.62 20.20 -4.96
N GLY A 238 26.15 19.15 -4.33
CA GLY A 238 26.83 18.05 -5.00
C GLY A 238 25.91 17.22 -5.90
N THR A 239 24.60 17.24 -5.65
CA THR A 239 23.58 16.61 -6.50
C THR A 239 23.65 17.06 -7.96
N LYS A 240 24.00 18.33 -8.21
CA LYS A 240 24.11 18.94 -9.55
C LYS A 240 25.40 18.56 -10.28
N SER A 241 26.34 17.93 -9.58
CA SER A 241 27.58 17.39 -10.16
C SER A 241 27.44 15.96 -10.70
N ILE A 242 26.31 15.29 -10.41
CA ILE A 242 26.05 13.89 -10.78
C ILE A 242 25.09 13.84 -11.97
N SER A 243 25.42 13.00 -12.94
CA SER A 243 24.61 12.70 -14.13
C SER A 243 23.23 12.14 -13.80
N CYS A 244 22.28 12.21 -14.75
CA CYS A 244 20.97 11.57 -14.55
C CYS A 244 21.09 10.04 -14.37
N THR A 245 21.98 9.42 -15.13
CA THR A 245 22.28 7.98 -15.08
C THR A 245 22.99 7.60 -13.77
N GLY A 246 23.95 8.40 -13.32
CA GLY A 246 24.63 8.22 -12.04
C GLY A 246 23.71 8.40 -10.83
N LYS A 247 22.74 9.31 -10.89
CA LYS A 247 21.67 9.40 -9.89
C LYS A 247 20.81 8.12 -9.88
N GLY A 248 20.56 7.54 -11.07
CA GLY A 248 19.94 6.22 -11.24
C GLY A 248 20.71 5.12 -10.51
N THR A 249 22.02 4.97 -10.80
CA THR A 249 22.95 4.06 -10.09
C THR A 249 22.84 4.19 -8.56
N ILE A 250 22.82 5.42 -8.05
CA ILE A 250 22.76 5.70 -6.61
C ILE A 250 21.41 5.29 -6.00
N CYS A 251 20.29 5.59 -6.68
CA CYS A 251 18.97 5.23 -6.17
C CYS A 251 18.67 3.73 -6.30
N ASN A 252 19.11 3.10 -7.40
CA ASN A 252 19.04 1.65 -7.64
C ASN A 252 19.55 0.86 -6.44
N MET A 253 20.81 1.08 -6.04
CA MET A 253 21.44 0.34 -4.95
C MET A 253 21.03 0.85 -3.55
N GLY A 254 20.10 1.81 -3.46
CA GLY A 254 19.36 2.11 -2.22
C GLY A 254 18.52 0.92 -1.72
N ALA A 255 18.15 -0.01 -2.62
CA ALA A 255 17.48 -1.25 -2.25
C ALA A 255 18.33 -2.16 -1.34
N GLU A 256 19.67 -2.10 -1.45
CA GLU A 256 20.60 -2.95 -0.70
C GLU A 256 20.75 -2.55 0.77
N ILE A 257 20.34 -1.32 1.13
CA ILE A 257 20.24 -0.82 2.51
C ILE A 257 18.82 -0.88 3.08
N GLY A 258 17.89 -1.55 2.38
CA GLY A 258 16.50 -1.74 2.82
C GLY A 258 15.58 -0.53 2.64
N ALA A 259 16.02 0.53 1.95
CA ALA A 259 15.19 1.70 1.71
C ALA A 259 13.94 1.36 0.88
N THR A 260 12.82 2.00 1.21
CA THR A 260 11.55 1.87 0.48
C THR A 260 11.71 2.38 -0.96
N THR A 261 12.43 3.50 -1.13
CA THR A 261 13.02 3.99 -2.39
C THR A 261 14.04 5.09 -2.06
N SER A 262 14.70 5.63 -3.09
CA SER A 262 15.58 6.80 -2.99
C SER A 262 15.36 7.72 -4.18
N LEU A 263 15.51 9.04 -4.02
CA LEU A 263 15.33 10.00 -5.12
C LEU A 263 16.24 11.23 -5.02
N PHE A 264 16.44 11.89 -6.17
CA PHE A 264 17.07 13.21 -6.30
C PHE A 264 16.04 14.28 -6.72
N PRO A 265 16.20 15.56 -6.34
CA PRO A 265 15.40 16.67 -6.84
C PRO A 265 15.70 16.98 -8.31
N TYR A 266 14.74 17.59 -9.00
CA TYR A 266 14.84 17.90 -10.43
C TYR A 266 15.88 18.99 -10.74
N ASP A 267 16.74 18.72 -11.73
CA ASP A 267 17.74 19.67 -12.24
C ASP A 267 18.04 19.47 -13.74
N ASN A 268 18.95 20.30 -14.27
CA ASN A 268 19.32 20.30 -15.67
C ASN A 268 19.85 18.94 -16.20
N ARG A 269 20.46 18.09 -15.36
CA ARG A 269 20.94 16.76 -15.81
C ARG A 269 19.77 15.86 -16.18
N MET A 270 18.68 15.96 -15.43
CA MET A 270 17.41 15.28 -15.73
C MET A 270 16.77 15.86 -17.00
N TYR A 271 16.81 17.19 -17.18
CA TYR A 271 16.34 17.85 -18.40
C TYR A 271 17.11 17.39 -19.65
N ASP A 272 18.45 17.40 -19.60
CA ASP A 272 19.32 17.02 -20.73
C ASP A 272 19.11 15.55 -21.11
N TYR A 273 18.96 14.67 -20.11
CA TYR A 273 18.63 13.26 -20.31
C TYR A 273 17.22 13.04 -20.90
N LEU A 274 16.21 13.75 -20.41
CA LEU A 274 14.86 13.76 -21.01
C LEU A 274 14.91 14.25 -22.47
N ALA A 275 15.66 15.31 -22.76
CA ALA A 275 15.78 15.87 -24.10
C ALA A 275 16.41 14.87 -25.08
N ILE A 276 17.54 14.25 -24.73
CA ILE A 276 18.26 13.33 -25.63
C ILE A 276 17.57 11.97 -25.79
N THR A 277 16.76 11.54 -24.82
CA THR A 277 15.88 10.35 -24.94
C THR A 277 14.57 10.65 -25.68
N GLY A 278 14.45 11.81 -26.31
CA GLY A 278 13.28 12.18 -27.14
C GLY A 278 12.04 12.62 -26.34
N ARG A 279 12.21 12.88 -25.03
CA ARG A 279 11.17 13.29 -24.07
C ARG A 279 11.29 14.79 -23.70
N LYS A 280 11.86 15.62 -24.58
CA LYS A 280 12.10 17.06 -24.36
C LYS A 280 10.85 17.80 -23.84
N GLU A 281 9.67 17.48 -24.35
CA GLU A 281 8.39 18.06 -23.91
C GLU A 281 8.11 17.83 -22.41
N ILE A 282 8.47 16.66 -21.86
CA ILE A 282 8.34 16.37 -20.42
C ILE A 282 9.32 17.22 -19.61
N GLY A 283 10.53 17.47 -20.13
CA GLY A 283 11.50 18.38 -19.52
C GLY A 283 11.07 19.84 -19.57
N GLU A 284 10.42 20.27 -20.65
CA GLU A 284 9.85 21.62 -20.77
C GLU A 284 8.70 21.83 -19.77
N LEU A 285 7.78 20.87 -19.66
CA LEU A 285 6.70 20.89 -18.66
C LEU A 285 7.24 20.81 -17.21
N ALA A 286 8.31 20.03 -16.97
CA ALA A 286 8.96 19.98 -15.65
C ALA A 286 9.61 21.33 -15.28
N ASN A 287 10.19 22.03 -16.26
CA ASN A 287 10.77 23.36 -16.02
C ASN A 287 9.73 24.37 -15.54
N GLU A 288 8.49 24.32 -16.06
CA GLU A 288 7.38 25.20 -15.65
C GLU A 288 7.00 25.05 -14.16
N ILE A 289 7.25 23.88 -13.55
CA ILE A 289 6.92 23.60 -12.14
C ILE A 289 8.15 23.29 -11.26
N THR A 290 9.35 23.73 -11.66
CA THR A 290 10.64 23.43 -10.98
C THR A 290 10.62 23.66 -9.46
N GLU A 291 9.90 24.68 -8.97
CA GLU A 291 9.74 25.02 -7.54
C GLU A 291 8.99 23.93 -6.73
N TYR A 292 8.17 23.11 -7.40
CA TYR A 292 7.48 21.96 -6.81
C TYR A 292 8.28 20.66 -6.96
N LEU A 293 9.17 20.57 -7.96
CA LEU A 293 10.03 19.41 -8.22
C LEU A 293 11.35 19.41 -7.42
N ASN A 294 11.41 20.24 -6.38
CA ASN A 294 12.52 20.42 -5.45
C ASN A 294 11.98 20.49 -4.01
N ALA A 295 12.82 20.23 -3.01
CA ALA A 295 12.47 20.43 -1.60
C ALA A 295 12.24 21.93 -1.29
N ASP A 296 11.37 22.25 -0.33
CA ASP A 296 11.21 23.63 0.16
C ASP A 296 12.43 24.10 0.98
N GLU A 297 12.70 25.40 0.99
CA GLU A 297 13.70 25.99 1.90
C GLU A 297 13.33 25.75 3.38
N GLY A 298 14.30 25.34 4.20
CA GLY A 298 14.07 25.06 5.62
C GLY A 298 13.31 23.76 5.88
N SER A 299 13.21 22.87 4.88
CA SER A 299 12.62 21.53 5.00
C SER A 299 13.60 20.48 5.53
N GLU A 300 14.91 20.74 5.47
CA GLU A 300 15.97 19.81 5.88
C GLU A 300 15.95 19.46 7.37
N LYS A 301 15.34 20.32 8.21
CA LYS A 301 15.03 20.04 9.62
C LYS A 301 13.94 18.98 9.83
N TYR A 302 13.25 18.56 8.75
CA TYR A 302 12.24 17.51 8.75
C TYR A 302 12.78 16.20 8.15
N TYR A 303 14.08 15.97 8.06
CA TYR A 303 14.61 14.61 7.93
C TYR A 303 14.68 13.92 9.29
N ASP A 304 14.29 12.64 9.37
CA ASP A 304 14.43 11.81 10.59
C ASP A 304 15.92 11.52 10.90
N GLN A 305 16.77 11.56 9.88
CA GLN A 305 18.22 11.44 9.96
C GLN A 305 18.87 12.23 8.82
N VAL A 306 20.00 12.90 9.08
CA VAL A 306 20.84 13.54 8.04
C VAL A 306 22.22 12.88 8.01
N ILE A 307 22.73 12.63 6.81
CA ILE A 307 24.10 12.16 6.54
C ILE A 307 24.74 13.15 5.57
N GLU A 308 25.98 13.59 5.82
CA GLU A 308 26.73 14.45 4.89
C GLU A 308 27.85 13.65 4.20
N LEU A 309 28.02 13.84 2.89
CA LEU A 309 29.09 13.23 2.09
C LEU A 309 29.76 14.28 1.18
N ASN A 310 31.05 14.53 1.38
CA ASN A 310 31.85 15.35 0.46
C ASN A 310 32.32 14.48 -0.72
N LEU A 311 31.76 14.72 -1.90
CA LEU A 311 32.08 14.01 -3.13
C LEU A 311 33.55 14.23 -3.58
N SER A 312 34.19 15.30 -3.09
CA SER A 312 35.58 15.66 -3.41
C SER A 312 36.62 14.91 -2.57
N GLU A 313 36.21 14.36 -1.43
CA GLU A 313 37.04 13.54 -0.53
C GLU A 313 36.78 12.03 -0.73
N LEU A 314 35.76 11.67 -1.50
CA LEU A 314 35.40 10.30 -1.80
C LEU A 314 36.39 9.69 -2.82
N GLU A 315 37.10 8.64 -2.40
CA GLU A 315 37.84 7.74 -3.31
C GLU A 315 36.98 6.54 -3.74
N PRO A 316 37.36 5.79 -4.79
CA PRO A 316 36.62 4.61 -5.22
C PRO A 316 36.46 3.56 -4.12
N HIS A 317 35.34 2.84 -4.14
CA HIS A 317 34.99 1.82 -3.16
C HIS A 317 34.70 0.47 -3.82
N ILE A 318 34.92 -0.60 -3.05
CA ILE A 318 34.65 -1.99 -3.42
C ILE A 318 33.99 -2.65 -2.21
N ASN A 319 32.77 -3.18 -2.36
CA ASN A 319 32.04 -3.82 -1.26
C ASN A 319 31.95 -5.34 -1.45
N GLY A 320 32.08 -6.12 -0.38
CA GLY A 320 32.02 -7.59 -0.41
C GLY A 320 32.97 -8.29 0.57
N PRO A 321 33.03 -9.64 0.57
CA PRO A 321 32.64 -10.55 -0.53
C PRO A 321 31.24 -11.18 -0.49
N PHE A 322 30.46 -11.01 0.59
CA PHE A 322 29.18 -11.74 0.79
C PHE A 322 27.99 -10.84 1.18
N THR A 323 28.19 -9.53 1.21
CA THR A 323 27.17 -8.54 1.61
C THR A 323 27.50 -7.18 0.97
N PRO A 324 26.51 -6.38 0.55
CA PRO A 324 26.73 -5.15 -0.21
C PRO A 324 27.17 -3.96 0.67
N ASP A 325 27.19 -4.10 1.99
CA ASP A 325 27.57 -3.08 2.97
C ASP A 325 28.97 -3.24 3.58
N LEU A 326 29.66 -4.36 3.35
CA LEU A 326 31.06 -4.54 3.77
C LEU A 326 31.99 -3.75 2.85
N ALA A 327 32.07 -2.43 3.10
CA ALA A 327 32.64 -1.45 2.20
C ALA A 327 34.12 -1.15 2.45
N TRP A 328 34.94 -1.27 1.39
CA TRP A 328 36.37 -0.97 1.43
C TRP A 328 36.70 0.19 0.49
N PRO A 329 37.33 1.28 0.97
CA PRO A 329 37.97 2.23 0.06
C PRO A 329 39.13 1.54 -0.68
N ILE A 330 39.39 1.94 -1.92
CA ILE A 330 40.37 1.27 -2.78
C ILE A 330 41.81 1.39 -2.25
N SER A 331 42.12 2.44 -1.48
CA SER A 331 43.36 2.56 -0.69
C SER A 331 43.56 1.45 0.37
N LYS A 332 42.51 0.70 0.74
CA LYS A 332 42.52 -0.36 1.76
C LYS A 332 42.11 -1.75 1.30
N PHE A 333 41.50 -1.88 0.12
CA PHE A 333 41.04 -3.17 -0.38
C PHE A 333 42.18 -4.22 -0.48
N LYS A 334 43.39 -3.79 -0.85
CA LYS A 334 44.61 -4.63 -0.88
C LYS A 334 44.95 -5.25 0.47
N ASP A 335 44.88 -4.45 1.54
CA ASP A 335 45.15 -4.90 2.90
C ASP A 335 44.06 -5.90 3.33
N ALA A 336 42.79 -5.55 3.09
CA ALA A 336 41.64 -6.39 3.42
C ALA A 336 41.66 -7.76 2.71
N VAL A 337 42.08 -7.82 1.43
CA VAL A 337 42.25 -9.07 0.67
C VAL A 337 43.29 -10.00 1.34
N LYS A 338 44.40 -9.43 1.83
CA LYS A 338 45.46 -10.19 2.53
C LYS A 338 45.01 -10.64 3.92
N GLU A 339 44.45 -9.72 4.71
CA GLU A 339 44.05 -9.97 6.10
C GLU A 339 42.92 -11.01 6.20
N ASN A 340 41.93 -10.94 5.31
CA ASN A 340 40.79 -11.86 5.29
C ASN A 340 41.04 -13.11 4.40
N ASN A 341 42.23 -13.24 3.80
CA ASN A 341 42.60 -14.35 2.92
C ASN A 341 41.57 -14.58 1.79
N TYR A 342 41.16 -13.50 1.11
CA TYR A 342 40.30 -13.59 -0.08
C TYR A 342 41.14 -14.10 -1.28
N PRO A 343 40.55 -14.86 -2.24
CA PRO A 343 41.29 -15.35 -3.40
C PRO A 343 41.83 -14.17 -4.22
N GLU A 344 43.16 -14.04 -4.29
CA GLU A 344 43.81 -12.89 -4.94
C GLU A 344 43.66 -12.93 -6.47
N GLU A 345 43.62 -14.12 -7.06
CA GLU A 345 43.36 -14.31 -8.49
C GLU A 345 41.90 -13.95 -8.79
N LEU A 346 41.71 -12.95 -9.65
CA LEU A 346 40.39 -12.59 -10.14
C LEU A 346 40.05 -13.47 -11.35
N LYS A 347 39.03 -14.32 -11.23
CA LYS A 347 38.61 -15.21 -12.33
C LYS A 347 37.81 -14.45 -13.39
N VAL A 348 36.74 -13.79 -12.97
CA VAL A 348 35.78 -13.12 -13.87
C VAL A 348 35.44 -11.71 -13.39
N ALA A 349 35.41 -10.76 -14.32
CA ALA A 349 35.03 -9.37 -14.13
C ALA A 349 33.79 -9.05 -14.98
N LEU A 350 32.73 -8.52 -14.37
CA LEU A 350 31.42 -8.38 -15.03
C LEU A 350 30.90 -6.93 -14.95
N ILE A 351 30.86 -6.21 -16.08
CA ILE A 351 30.26 -4.86 -16.14
C ILE A 351 28.87 -4.87 -16.78
N GLY A 352 28.08 -3.84 -16.46
CA GLY A 352 26.72 -3.69 -16.94
C GLY A 352 25.66 -3.98 -15.89
N SER A 353 24.53 -4.55 -16.34
CA SER A 353 23.28 -4.72 -15.58
C SER A 353 22.64 -3.39 -15.16
N CYS A 354 21.43 -3.44 -14.58
CA CYS A 354 20.59 -2.27 -14.31
C CYS A 354 21.23 -1.14 -13.48
N THR A 355 22.29 -1.42 -12.71
CA THR A 355 22.95 -0.46 -11.83
C THR A 355 24.01 0.40 -12.53
N ASN A 356 24.72 -0.16 -13.53
CA ASN A 356 25.86 0.50 -14.18
C ASN A 356 26.00 0.02 -15.64
N SER A 357 25.01 0.32 -16.48
CA SER A 357 24.99 -0.03 -17.91
C SER A 357 24.54 1.10 -18.83
N SER A 358 24.65 2.35 -18.36
CA SER A 358 24.38 3.54 -19.17
C SER A 358 25.49 3.82 -20.20
N TYR A 359 25.27 4.80 -21.08
CA TYR A 359 26.31 5.28 -21.99
C TYR A 359 27.56 5.78 -21.23
N GLU A 360 27.37 6.53 -20.14
CA GLU A 360 28.45 7.04 -19.28
C GLU A 360 29.29 5.91 -18.67
N ASP A 361 28.63 4.89 -18.10
CA ASP A 361 29.28 3.69 -17.53
C ASP A 361 30.18 2.99 -18.56
N MET A 362 29.63 2.83 -19.76
CA MET A 362 30.26 2.11 -20.87
C MET A 362 31.39 2.92 -21.48
N GLU A 363 31.25 4.24 -21.65
CA GLU A 363 32.29 5.12 -22.19
C GLU A 363 33.47 5.30 -21.20
N ARG A 364 33.20 5.45 -19.89
CA ARG A 364 34.27 5.48 -18.87
C ARG A 364 35.05 4.17 -18.84
N SER A 365 34.36 3.03 -18.92
CA SER A 365 34.99 1.71 -19.00
C SER A 365 35.76 1.50 -20.31
N ALA A 366 35.21 1.94 -21.44
CA ALA A 366 35.87 1.90 -22.74
C ALA A 366 37.06 2.85 -22.84
N SER A 367 37.12 3.92 -22.02
CA SER A 367 38.34 4.73 -21.87
C SER A 367 39.47 3.92 -21.22
N VAL A 368 39.20 3.17 -20.15
CA VAL A 368 40.19 2.25 -19.54
C VAL A 368 40.62 1.17 -20.55
N ALA A 369 39.68 0.58 -21.29
CA ALA A 369 39.99 -0.44 -22.28
C ALA A 369 40.78 0.08 -23.50
N ARG A 370 40.46 1.27 -24.04
CA ARG A 370 41.28 1.94 -25.08
C ARG A 370 42.70 2.19 -24.60
N GLN A 371 42.85 2.77 -23.41
CA GLN A 371 44.17 3.02 -22.81
C GLN A 371 44.99 1.74 -22.65
N ALA A 372 44.35 0.61 -22.29
CA ALA A 372 45.00 -0.68 -22.16
C ALA A 372 45.52 -1.20 -23.53
N LEU A 373 44.69 -1.10 -24.57
CA LEU A 373 45.08 -1.48 -25.94
C LEU A 373 46.25 -0.63 -26.46
N ASP A 374 46.22 0.69 -26.24
CA ASP A 374 47.29 1.61 -26.64
C ASP A 374 48.66 1.29 -26.01
N ILE A 375 48.68 0.69 -24.81
CA ILE A 375 49.90 0.39 -24.04
C ILE A 375 50.30 -1.10 -24.06
N GLY A 376 49.59 -1.94 -24.82
CA GLY A 376 49.91 -3.38 -24.96
C GLY A 376 49.36 -4.27 -23.84
N VAL A 377 48.21 -3.92 -23.26
CA VAL A 377 47.55 -4.68 -22.19
C VAL A 377 46.18 -5.18 -22.65
N LYS A 378 45.82 -6.40 -22.23
CA LYS A 378 44.50 -7.03 -22.42
C LYS A 378 43.96 -7.55 -21.09
N ALA A 379 42.69 -7.95 -21.07
CA ALA A 379 42.10 -8.64 -19.93
C ALA A 379 42.88 -9.93 -19.60
N LYS A 380 43.07 -10.18 -18.30
CA LYS A 380 43.71 -11.39 -17.76
C LYS A 380 42.70 -12.28 -17.04
N SER A 381 41.69 -11.67 -16.45
CA SER A 381 40.44 -12.33 -16.07
C SER A 381 39.52 -12.48 -17.28
N GLU A 382 38.57 -13.41 -17.24
CA GLU A 382 37.42 -13.37 -18.14
C GLU A 382 36.66 -12.06 -17.91
N PHE A 383 36.18 -11.41 -18.98
CA PHE A 383 35.56 -10.09 -18.89
C PHE A 383 34.25 -10.09 -19.66
N THR A 384 33.14 -9.72 -19.02
CA THR A 384 31.80 -9.75 -19.64
C THR A 384 31.10 -8.40 -19.55
N ILE A 385 30.39 -8.01 -20.61
CA ILE A 385 29.72 -6.72 -20.75
C ILE A 385 28.23 -6.92 -21.00
N THR A 386 27.38 -6.35 -20.14
CA THR A 386 25.91 -6.45 -20.23
C THR A 386 25.28 -5.07 -20.48
N PRO A 387 24.93 -4.71 -21.73
CA PRO A 387 24.21 -3.48 -22.03
C PRO A 387 22.84 -3.43 -21.35
N GLY A 388 22.41 -2.24 -20.91
CA GLY A 388 21.15 -2.10 -20.16
C GLY A 388 19.90 -2.20 -21.02
N SER A 389 19.98 -1.78 -22.28
CA SER A 389 18.90 -1.85 -23.26
C SER A 389 19.46 -1.98 -24.68
N GLU A 390 18.60 -2.33 -25.63
CA GLU A 390 18.94 -2.34 -27.06
C GLU A 390 19.24 -0.92 -27.60
N GLN A 391 18.63 0.11 -27.00
CA GLN A 391 18.99 1.51 -27.23
C GLN A 391 20.44 1.80 -26.80
N ILE A 392 20.86 1.36 -25.60
CA ILE A 392 22.28 1.45 -25.21
C ILE A 392 23.13 0.63 -26.19
N ARG A 393 22.85 -0.66 -26.37
CA ARG A 393 23.68 -1.59 -27.17
C ARG A 393 23.97 -1.06 -28.57
N ALA A 394 22.93 -0.67 -29.32
CA ALA A 394 23.10 -0.13 -30.67
C ALA A 394 23.89 1.20 -30.68
N THR A 395 23.72 2.03 -29.65
CA THR A 395 24.47 3.30 -29.53
C THR A 395 25.96 3.04 -29.23
N ILE A 396 26.28 2.13 -28.30
CA ILE A 396 27.67 1.80 -27.95
C ILE A 396 28.36 0.85 -28.94
N GLU A 397 27.59 0.25 -29.86
CA GLU A 397 28.08 -0.38 -31.08
C GLU A 397 28.51 0.68 -32.09
N ARG A 398 27.62 1.66 -32.40
CA ARG A 398 27.89 2.78 -33.31
C ARG A 398 29.10 3.60 -32.89
N ASP A 399 29.21 3.90 -31.59
CA ASP A 399 30.24 4.80 -31.04
C ASP A 399 31.55 4.06 -30.66
N GLY A 400 31.63 2.74 -30.93
CA GLY A 400 32.87 1.96 -30.91
C GLY A 400 33.31 1.40 -29.55
N GLN A 401 32.51 1.55 -28.49
CA GLN A 401 32.83 0.96 -27.18
C GLN A 401 32.74 -0.58 -27.20
N LEU A 402 31.76 -1.18 -27.91
CA LEU A 402 31.70 -2.65 -28.02
C LEU A 402 32.95 -3.22 -28.71
N GLU A 403 33.35 -2.65 -29.85
CA GLU A 403 34.55 -3.09 -30.58
C GLU A 403 35.82 -2.92 -29.72
N THR A 404 35.87 -1.88 -28.88
CA THR A 404 36.93 -1.68 -27.87
C THR A 404 36.94 -2.82 -26.84
N PHE A 405 35.78 -3.17 -26.28
CA PHE A 405 35.68 -4.25 -25.29
C PHE A 405 36.06 -5.61 -25.88
N GLU A 406 35.58 -5.94 -27.09
CA GLU A 406 35.95 -7.17 -27.80
C GLU A 406 37.47 -7.22 -28.07
N LYS A 407 38.08 -6.12 -28.53
CA LYS A 407 39.53 -6.02 -28.76
C LYS A 407 40.34 -6.28 -27.49
N VAL A 408 39.89 -5.81 -26.32
CA VAL A 408 40.60 -6.00 -25.04
C VAL A 408 40.40 -7.39 -24.43
N GLY A 409 39.48 -8.20 -24.98
CA GLY A 409 39.20 -9.58 -24.54
C GLY A 409 37.85 -9.78 -23.84
N GLY A 410 36.93 -8.81 -23.95
CA GLY A 410 35.60 -8.87 -23.36
C GLY A 410 34.56 -9.59 -24.23
N MET A 411 33.60 -10.26 -23.60
CA MET A 411 32.43 -10.87 -24.22
C MET A 411 31.17 -10.03 -24.01
N VAL A 412 30.45 -9.71 -25.08
CA VAL A 412 29.16 -8.99 -24.99
C VAL A 412 28.02 -9.99 -24.74
N LEU A 413 27.33 -9.82 -23.63
CA LEU A 413 26.16 -10.59 -23.22
C LEU A 413 24.86 -9.95 -23.76
N ALA A 414 23.74 -10.65 -23.65
CA ALA A 414 22.43 -10.12 -24.04
C ALA A 414 22.01 -8.93 -23.14
N ASN A 415 21.10 -8.09 -23.63
CA ASN A 415 20.56 -6.92 -22.93
C ASN A 415 19.58 -7.36 -21.82
N ALA A 416 20.06 -8.10 -20.82
CA ALA A 416 19.27 -8.89 -19.88
C ALA A 416 20.00 -9.04 -18.52
N CYS A 417 19.28 -9.45 -17.48
CA CYS A 417 19.83 -9.53 -16.11
C CYS A 417 20.95 -10.56 -15.95
N GLY A 418 20.86 -11.71 -16.62
CA GLY A 418 21.93 -12.72 -16.71
C GLY A 418 22.66 -13.02 -15.37
N PRO A 419 24.01 -12.84 -15.31
CA PRO A 419 24.79 -13.11 -14.09
C PRO A 419 24.43 -12.28 -12.85
N CYS A 420 23.67 -11.19 -12.97
CA CYS A 420 23.21 -10.39 -11.81
C CYS A 420 22.16 -11.15 -10.96
N ILE A 421 21.44 -12.09 -11.56
CA ILE A 421 20.30 -12.79 -10.94
C ILE A 421 20.50 -14.32 -10.86
N GLY A 422 21.70 -14.82 -11.18
CA GLY A 422 22.05 -16.23 -11.20
C GLY A 422 21.72 -16.96 -12.51
N GLN A 423 21.45 -16.21 -13.58
CA GLN A 423 21.25 -16.76 -14.93
C GLN A 423 22.55 -16.73 -15.73
N TRP A 424 23.52 -17.50 -15.25
CA TRP A 424 24.84 -17.66 -15.85
C TRP A 424 25.29 -19.11 -15.74
N LYS A 425 25.63 -19.71 -16.88
CA LYS A 425 26.20 -21.05 -16.97
C LYS A 425 27.73 -20.94 -16.96
N ARG A 426 28.25 -20.64 -15.77
CA ARG A 426 29.67 -20.46 -15.49
C ARG A 426 30.48 -21.74 -15.81
N HIS A 427 31.73 -21.58 -16.28
CA HIS A 427 32.51 -22.68 -16.86
C HIS A 427 34.00 -22.74 -16.44
N ASP A 428 34.52 -21.70 -15.78
CA ASP A 428 35.92 -21.50 -15.41
C ASP A 428 36.32 -22.17 -14.07
N VAL A 429 35.35 -22.45 -13.21
CA VAL A 429 35.53 -23.03 -11.86
C VAL A 429 34.56 -24.19 -11.60
N LYS A 430 34.90 -25.04 -10.63
CA LYS A 430 34.02 -26.13 -10.15
C LYS A 430 33.13 -25.68 -9.00
N GLU A 431 32.01 -26.39 -8.80
CA GLU A 431 31.16 -26.17 -7.62
C GLU A 431 31.96 -26.37 -6.32
N GLY A 432 31.83 -25.43 -5.39
CA GLY A 432 32.61 -25.40 -4.14
C GLY A 432 34.04 -24.89 -4.28
N GLU A 433 34.52 -24.53 -5.47
CA GLU A 433 35.86 -23.97 -5.68
C GLU A 433 35.94 -22.51 -5.19
N LYS A 434 36.84 -22.24 -4.23
CA LYS A 434 37.02 -20.90 -3.65
C LYS A 434 37.72 -19.97 -4.65
N ASN A 435 36.97 -19.01 -5.18
CA ASN A 435 37.40 -18.11 -6.24
C ASN A 435 36.88 -16.68 -6.00
N SER A 436 37.37 -15.70 -6.76
CA SER A 436 36.92 -14.31 -6.70
C SER A 436 36.34 -13.83 -8.03
N ILE A 437 35.26 -13.04 -7.95
CA ILE A 437 34.70 -12.25 -9.05
C ILE A 437 34.47 -10.80 -8.61
N ILE A 438 34.54 -9.85 -9.54
CA ILE A 438 34.21 -8.44 -9.29
C ILE A 438 33.22 -7.93 -10.34
N THR A 439 32.21 -7.18 -9.92
CA THR A 439 31.07 -6.81 -10.77
C THR A 439 30.69 -5.34 -10.61
N SER A 440 30.06 -4.75 -11.63
CA SER A 440 29.41 -3.44 -11.51
C SER A 440 27.96 -3.54 -11.05
N TYR A 441 27.54 -4.69 -10.55
CA TYR A 441 26.18 -4.95 -10.08
C TYR A 441 25.96 -4.37 -8.67
N ASN A 442 24.85 -4.75 -8.04
CA ASN A 442 24.45 -4.29 -6.70
C ASN A 442 24.52 -5.39 -5.62
N ARG A 443 24.21 -6.67 -5.94
CA ARG A 443 24.16 -7.78 -4.99
C ARG A 443 25.28 -8.80 -5.18
N ASN A 444 25.82 -9.24 -4.05
CA ASN A 444 26.95 -10.16 -3.92
C ASN A 444 26.76 -11.19 -2.79
N PHE A 445 25.51 -11.55 -2.45
CA PHE A 445 25.24 -12.61 -1.49
C PHE A 445 25.81 -13.96 -1.99
N SER A 446 26.18 -14.87 -1.08
CA SER A 446 26.69 -16.21 -1.46
C SER A 446 25.72 -16.93 -2.41
N LYS A 447 26.26 -17.68 -3.38
CA LYS A 447 25.55 -18.35 -4.49
C LYS A 447 24.82 -17.44 -5.49
N ARG A 448 24.82 -16.10 -5.33
CA ARG A 448 23.95 -15.19 -6.10
C ARG A 448 24.20 -15.18 -7.61
N ASN A 449 25.46 -15.18 -8.05
CA ASN A 449 25.81 -14.92 -9.44
C ASN A 449 25.95 -16.20 -10.28
N ASP A 450 26.41 -17.28 -9.68
CA ASP A 450 26.83 -18.53 -10.34
C ASP A 450 26.34 -19.81 -9.64
N GLY A 451 25.64 -19.70 -8.52
CA GLY A 451 25.19 -20.83 -7.71
C GLY A 451 26.22 -21.40 -6.72
N ASN A 452 27.50 -20.97 -6.74
CA ASN A 452 28.57 -21.54 -5.92
C ASN A 452 28.65 -20.84 -4.54
N THR A 453 28.74 -21.59 -3.44
CA THR A 453 28.90 -21.01 -2.09
C THR A 453 30.26 -20.35 -1.87
N ALA A 454 31.30 -20.82 -2.56
CA ALA A 454 32.69 -20.45 -2.34
C ALA A 454 33.17 -19.27 -3.23
N THR A 455 32.33 -18.79 -4.15
CA THR A 455 32.59 -17.58 -4.94
C THR A 455 32.51 -16.34 -4.06
N HIS A 456 33.61 -15.60 -3.97
CA HIS A 456 33.74 -14.33 -3.27
C HIS A 456 33.40 -13.20 -4.25
N ALA A 457 32.26 -12.54 -4.06
CA ALA A 457 31.73 -11.58 -5.02
C ALA A 457 31.89 -10.14 -4.52
N PHE A 458 32.57 -9.32 -5.32
CA PHE A 458 32.79 -7.91 -5.01
C PHE A 458 31.97 -7.01 -5.95
N VAL A 459 31.46 -5.88 -5.45
CA VAL A 459 30.73 -4.87 -6.22
C VAL A 459 31.48 -3.54 -6.21
N ALA A 460 31.67 -2.95 -7.39
CA ALA A 460 32.44 -1.72 -7.62
C ALA A 460 31.81 -0.88 -8.75
N SER A 461 32.49 0.18 -9.19
CA SER A 461 32.18 0.92 -10.43
C SER A 461 32.73 0.19 -11.67
N PRO A 462 32.10 0.33 -12.86
CA PRO A 462 32.47 -0.47 -14.03
C PRO A 462 33.88 -0.15 -14.59
N GLU A 463 34.36 1.08 -14.42
CA GLU A 463 35.76 1.43 -14.73
C GLU A 463 36.77 0.73 -13.81
N ILE A 464 36.43 0.52 -12.54
CA ILE A 464 37.26 -0.22 -11.58
C ILE A 464 37.21 -1.72 -11.87
N VAL A 465 36.03 -2.28 -12.16
CA VAL A 465 35.89 -3.67 -12.64
C VAL A 465 36.74 -3.91 -13.89
N THR A 466 36.72 -2.97 -14.85
CA THR A 466 37.54 -3.03 -16.07
C THR A 466 39.04 -2.97 -15.72
N ALA A 467 39.47 -2.04 -14.85
CA ALA A 467 40.87 -1.95 -14.43
C ALA A 467 41.37 -3.23 -13.72
N PHE A 468 40.51 -3.87 -12.92
CA PHE A 468 40.79 -5.13 -12.25
C PHE A 468 40.85 -6.31 -13.24
N ALA A 469 40.00 -6.35 -14.27
CA ALA A 469 40.05 -7.37 -15.33
C ALA A 469 41.40 -7.37 -16.08
N LEU A 470 41.98 -6.19 -16.32
CA LEU A 470 43.30 -6.01 -16.95
C LEU A 470 44.46 -6.42 -16.02
N ALA A 471 44.29 -6.25 -14.71
CA ALA A 471 45.28 -6.62 -13.71
C ALA A 471 45.28 -8.13 -13.41
N GLY A 472 44.10 -8.77 -13.41
CA GLY A 472 43.90 -10.18 -13.08
C GLY A 472 43.99 -10.51 -11.59
N ASN A 473 44.06 -9.50 -10.72
CA ASN A 473 44.35 -9.69 -9.30
C ASN A 473 43.67 -8.64 -8.40
N LEU A 474 43.05 -9.07 -7.29
CA LEU A 474 42.34 -8.19 -6.35
C LEU A 474 43.22 -7.23 -5.53
N THR A 475 44.55 -7.43 -5.51
CA THR A 475 45.50 -6.59 -4.75
C THR A 475 46.02 -5.38 -5.52
N PHE A 476 45.54 -5.19 -6.76
CA PHE A 476 45.89 -4.07 -7.62
C PHE A 476 45.09 -2.81 -7.27
N ASN A 477 45.75 -1.65 -7.21
CA ASN A 477 45.09 -0.36 -7.09
C ASN A 477 45.41 0.54 -8.30
N PRO A 478 44.46 0.83 -9.21
CA PRO A 478 44.71 1.63 -10.41
C PRO A 478 45.13 3.09 -10.16
N LEU A 479 44.91 3.62 -8.95
CA LEU A 479 45.34 4.99 -8.59
C LEU A 479 46.85 5.03 -8.33
N THR A 480 47.48 3.93 -7.91
CA THR A 480 48.86 3.87 -7.43
C THR A 480 49.75 2.95 -8.28
N ASP A 481 49.29 1.74 -8.57
CA ASP A 481 50.10 0.61 -9.05
C ASP A 481 50.34 0.62 -10.59
N THR A 482 51.15 -0.34 -11.07
CA THR A 482 51.44 -0.61 -12.49
C THR A 482 50.98 -2.00 -12.91
N ILE A 483 50.73 -2.19 -14.20
CA ILE A 483 50.45 -3.48 -14.85
C ILE A 483 51.59 -3.78 -15.83
N LYS A 484 51.97 -5.05 -15.97
CA LYS A 484 52.87 -5.51 -17.04
C LYS A 484 52.14 -5.60 -18.38
N ASN A 485 52.69 -4.95 -19.41
CA ASN A 485 52.25 -5.09 -20.80
C ASN A 485 52.87 -6.30 -21.52
N ASP A 486 52.51 -6.48 -22.79
CA ASP A 486 53.01 -7.51 -23.71
C ASP A 486 54.55 -7.57 -23.87
N LYS A 487 55.25 -6.47 -23.60
CA LYS A 487 56.73 -6.37 -23.61
C LYS A 487 57.37 -6.59 -22.24
N GLY A 488 56.57 -6.72 -21.17
CA GLY A 488 57.06 -6.82 -19.79
C GLY A 488 57.45 -5.47 -19.15
N GLU A 489 57.06 -4.36 -19.76
CA GLU A 489 57.24 -2.99 -19.23
C GLU A 489 56.19 -2.71 -18.15
N ASP A 490 56.53 -1.91 -17.13
CA ASP A 490 55.58 -1.43 -16.13
C ASP A 490 54.83 -0.20 -16.64
N VAL A 491 53.56 -0.37 -16.97
CA VAL A 491 52.68 0.70 -17.47
C VAL A 491 51.57 1.01 -16.48
N LYS A 492 51.06 2.25 -16.51
CA LYS A 492 50.02 2.72 -15.59
C LYS A 492 48.79 3.21 -16.33
N LEU A 493 47.61 2.78 -15.88
CA LEU A 493 46.32 3.28 -16.35
C LEU A 493 46.14 4.75 -15.94
N LYS A 494 45.58 5.57 -16.83
CA LYS A 494 45.27 6.97 -16.54
C LYS A 494 43.84 7.05 -15.96
N ILE A 495 43.50 8.21 -15.40
CA ILE A 495 42.12 8.50 -14.98
C ILE A 495 41.16 8.27 -16.17
N PRO A 496 40.04 7.54 -15.97
CA PRO A 496 39.04 7.34 -17.02
C PRO A 496 38.34 8.65 -17.36
N THR A 497 38.12 8.83 -18.66
CA THR A 497 37.42 9.97 -19.26
C THR A 497 36.18 9.46 -19.99
N GLY A 498 35.14 10.28 -20.12
CA GLY A 498 33.98 9.92 -20.93
C GLY A 498 32.95 11.02 -21.01
N ASN A 499 32.09 10.93 -22.03
CA ASN A 499 30.91 11.77 -22.16
C ASN A 499 29.75 11.14 -21.39
N GLU A 500 28.96 11.96 -20.69
CA GLU A 500 27.74 11.52 -19.98
C GLU A 500 26.70 10.95 -20.97
N LEU A 501 26.58 11.57 -22.14
CA LEU A 501 25.57 11.30 -23.16
C LEU A 501 26.23 11.21 -24.56
N PRO A 502 25.66 10.44 -25.51
CA PRO A 502 26.19 10.32 -26.86
C PRO A 502 26.05 11.63 -27.66
N GLU A 503 27.14 12.16 -28.20
CA GLU A 503 27.15 13.43 -28.96
C GLU A 503 26.26 13.40 -30.22
N HIS A 504 25.98 12.21 -30.75
CA HIS A 504 25.13 11.99 -31.93
C HIS A 504 23.73 11.47 -31.56
N GLY A 505 23.33 11.61 -30.29
CA GLY A 505 22.07 11.09 -29.76
C GLY A 505 22.05 9.56 -29.65
N PHE A 506 21.02 9.03 -29.00
CA PHE A 506 20.81 7.58 -28.91
C PHE A 506 20.24 7.00 -30.22
N LEU A 507 20.69 5.80 -30.58
CA LEU A 507 19.93 4.95 -31.50
C LEU A 507 18.74 4.29 -30.79
N LYS A 508 17.76 3.82 -31.55
CA LYS A 508 16.72 2.93 -31.03
C LYS A 508 17.15 1.46 -30.91
N GLY A 509 18.08 1.03 -31.77
CA GLY A 509 18.32 -0.39 -32.05
C GLY A 509 17.09 -1.06 -32.67
N GLU A 510 16.94 -2.38 -32.48
CA GLU A 510 15.74 -3.11 -32.91
C GLU A 510 14.53 -2.80 -32.00
N GLU A 511 13.35 -2.53 -32.58
CA GLU A 511 12.17 -2.18 -31.78
C GLU A 511 11.56 -3.39 -31.05
N GLY A 512 12.00 -3.54 -29.81
CA GLY A 512 11.56 -4.58 -28.87
C GLY A 512 10.17 -4.38 -28.28
N PHE A 513 9.58 -3.19 -28.35
CA PHE A 513 8.26 -2.89 -27.79
C PHE A 513 7.11 -3.42 -28.66
N VAL A 514 6.03 -3.86 -28.01
CA VAL A 514 4.74 -4.23 -28.61
C VAL A 514 3.63 -3.49 -27.84
N PRO A 515 2.85 -2.61 -28.50
CA PRO A 515 1.68 -2.01 -27.88
C PRO A 515 0.55 -3.04 -27.73
N PRO A 516 -0.31 -2.93 -26.72
CA PRO A 516 -1.51 -3.77 -26.59
C PRO A 516 -2.54 -3.47 -27.69
N ALA A 517 -3.44 -4.42 -27.93
CA ALA A 517 -4.59 -4.21 -28.80
C ALA A 517 -5.54 -3.15 -28.23
N ILE A 518 -6.05 -2.29 -29.11
CA ILE A 518 -7.09 -1.29 -28.80
C ILE A 518 -8.37 -1.96 -28.25
N ASN A 519 -8.60 -3.24 -28.59
CA ASN A 519 -9.63 -4.07 -28.00
C ASN A 519 -9.12 -5.51 -27.82
N GLY A 520 -8.72 -5.87 -26.61
CA GLY A 520 -8.23 -7.22 -26.28
C GLY A 520 -9.32 -8.27 -25.98
N SER A 521 -10.60 -7.93 -26.00
CA SER A 521 -11.69 -8.85 -25.58
C SER A 521 -11.77 -10.17 -26.37
N GLY A 522 -11.40 -10.13 -27.65
CA GLY A 522 -11.32 -11.31 -28.52
C GLY A 522 -10.00 -12.09 -28.46
N ILE A 523 -9.05 -11.71 -27.59
CA ILE A 523 -7.75 -12.38 -27.46
C ILE A 523 -7.84 -13.51 -26.45
N GLU A 524 -7.34 -14.69 -26.84
CA GLU A 524 -7.14 -15.84 -25.94
C GLU A 524 -5.76 -15.75 -25.27
N VAL A 525 -5.68 -16.11 -23.98
CA VAL A 525 -4.40 -16.14 -23.25
C VAL A 525 -3.85 -17.56 -23.31
N LEU A 526 -2.58 -17.69 -23.71
CA LEU A 526 -1.98 -18.98 -24.00
C LEU A 526 -1.42 -19.64 -22.74
N VAL A 527 -2.14 -20.63 -22.19
CA VAL A 527 -1.69 -21.51 -21.10
C VAL A 527 -2.12 -22.94 -21.40
N ASP A 528 -1.18 -23.88 -21.52
CA ASP A 528 -1.51 -25.32 -21.63
C ASP A 528 -1.92 -25.87 -20.24
N PRO A 529 -3.11 -26.49 -20.09
CA PRO A 529 -3.52 -27.15 -18.84
C PRO A 529 -2.55 -28.23 -18.33
N ASN A 530 -1.69 -28.77 -19.20
CA ASN A 530 -0.69 -29.80 -18.87
C ASN A 530 0.71 -29.22 -18.63
N SER A 531 0.88 -27.90 -18.73
CA SER A 531 2.14 -27.18 -18.62
C SER A 531 2.98 -27.59 -17.41
N LYS A 532 4.29 -27.38 -17.51
CA LYS A 532 5.22 -27.43 -16.37
C LYS A 532 5.85 -26.06 -16.07
N ARG A 533 5.54 -25.03 -16.86
CA ARG A 533 6.05 -23.65 -16.76
C ARG A 533 5.03 -22.69 -16.13
N LEU A 534 3.76 -22.87 -16.50
CA LEU A 534 2.61 -22.06 -16.13
C LEU A 534 1.57 -22.92 -15.42
N GLN A 535 0.75 -22.32 -14.55
CA GLN A 535 -0.36 -22.97 -13.86
C GLN A 535 -1.44 -21.92 -13.60
N ILE A 536 -2.68 -22.16 -14.05
CA ILE A 536 -3.81 -21.31 -13.65
C ILE A 536 -3.99 -21.44 -12.13
N LEU A 537 -4.12 -20.30 -11.43
CA LEU A 537 -4.22 -20.28 -9.98
C LEU A 537 -5.62 -20.69 -9.52
N GLU A 538 -5.66 -21.68 -8.63
CA GLU A 538 -6.82 -21.96 -7.78
C GLU A 538 -6.78 -21.03 -6.56
N ALA A 539 -7.93 -20.49 -6.16
CA ALA A 539 -8.02 -19.66 -4.97
C ALA A 539 -7.66 -20.45 -3.71
N PHE A 540 -6.76 -19.94 -2.88
CA PHE A 540 -6.44 -20.57 -1.60
C PHE A 540 -7.69 -20.69 -0.72
N LYS A 541 -7.92 -21.87 -0.13
CA LYS A 541 -8.99 -22.05 0.86
C LYS A 541 -8.82 -21.02 1.98
N ALA A 542 -9.87 -20.23 2.22
CA ALA A 542 -9.93 -19.26 3.31
C ALA A 542 -9.72 -19.95 4.68
N PRO A 543 -9.15 -19.23 5.67
CA PRO A 543 -9.13 -19.70 7.05
C PRO A 543 -10.56 -19.87 7.59
N ASP A 544 -10.70 -20.75 8.59
CA ASP A 544 -11.94 -20.94 9.34
C ASP A 544 -11.96 -19.89 10.47
N LEU A 545 -12.69 -18.79 10.28
CA LEU A 545 -12.67 -17.63 11.19
C LEU A 545 -13.38 -17.89 12.53
N GLU A 546 -13.92 -19.09 12.75
CA GLU A 546 -14.52 -19.51 14.01
C GLU A 546 -13.55 -20.34 14.87
N LYS A 547 -12.29 -20.55 14.43
CA LYS A 547 -11.33 -21.48 15.06
C LYS A 547 -9.90 -20.96 15.05
N ASP A 548 -9.29 -20.96 16.23
CA ASP A 548 -7.86 -20.73 16.42
C ASP A 548 -6.99 -21.81 15.76
N PHE A 549 -5.72 -21.49 15.51
CA PHE A 549 -4.78 -22.49 14.99
C PHE A 549 -4.08 -23.23 16.13
N GLU A 550 -4.80 -24.17 16.73
CA GLU A 550 -4.27 -25.02 17.80
C GLU A 550 -3.12 -25.94 17.35
N ASN A 551 -2.18 -26.22 18.28
CA ASN A 551 -1.26 -27.36 18.24
C ASN A 551 -0.40 -27.50 16.97
N LEU A 552 -0.05 -26.39 16.29
CA LEU A 552 0.73 -26.43 15.05
C LEU A 552 2.16 -26.95 15.31
N PRO A 553 2.68 -27.90 14.51
CA PRO A 553 4.10 -28.23 14.53
C PRO A 553 4.96 -27.07 14.00
N VAL A 554 6.13 -26.89 14.61
CA VAL A 554 7.22 -26.13 13.99
C VAL A 554 7.73 -26.93 12.79
N LEU A 555 7.68 -26.34 11.58
CA LEU A 555 8.28 -26.94 10.38
C LEU A 555 9.80 -26.76 10.40
N ILE A 556 10.26 -25.54 10.67
CA ILE A 556 11.67 -25.19 10.76
C ILE A 556 11.87 -24.02 11.72
N LYS A 557 12.92 -24.09 12.54
CA LYS A 557 13.51 -22.94 13.24
C LYS A 557 14.77 -22.54 12.47
N VAL A 558 14.74 -21.36 11.86
CA VAL A 558 15.83 -20.87 11.01
C VAL A 558 16.88 -20.16 11.88
N LYS A 559 18.15 -20.54 11.71
CA LYS A 559 19.31 -19.90 12.32
C LYS A 559 19.90 -18.85 11.39
N GLY A 560 20.20 -17.67 11.93
CA GLY A 560 20.82 -16.54 11.24
C GLY A 560 19.97 -15.92 10.13
N LYS A 561 20.67 -15.35 9.14
CA LYS A 561 20.08 -14.56 8.05
C LYS A 561 19.27 -15.43 7.08
N CYS A 562 17.98 -15.14 6.93
CA CYS A 562 17.09 -15.79 5.96
C CYS A 562 16.59 -14.78 4.92
N THR A 563 17.21 -14.76 3.73
CA THR A 563 16.79 -13.92 2.58
C THR A 563 15.72 -14.63 1.74
N THR A 564 15.01 -13.93 0.84
CA THR A 564 14.06 -14.59 -0.08
C THR A 564 14.70 -15.59 -1.05
N ASP A 565 16.03 -15.57 -1.23
CA ASP A 565 16.78 -16.60 -1.95
C ASP A 565 17.01 -17.89 -1.11
N HIS A 566 16.93 -17.82 0.22
CA HIS A 566 16.91 -19.00 1.10
C HIS A 566 15.51 -19.63 1.19
N ILE A 567 14.46 -18.80 1.02
CA ILE A 567 13.05 -19.21 1.08
C ILE A 567 12.57 -19.78 -0.26
N SER A 568 12.77 -19.07 -1.37
CA SER A 568 12.28 -19.40 -2.72
C SER A 568 13.39 -19.10 -3.73
N MET A 569 14.35 -20.02 -3.89
CA MET A 569 15.61 -19.78 -4.62
C MET A 569 15.40 -19.34 -6.09
N ALA A 570 16.35 -18.55 -6.63
CA ALA A 570 16.39 -18.17 -8.04
C ALA A 570 17.09 -19.23 -8.92
N GLY A 571 17.89 -18.80 -9.92
CA GLY A 571 18.64 -19.69 -10.81
C GLY A 571 17.75 -20.74 -11.51
N PRO A 572 18.01 -22.06 -11.34
CA PRO A 572 17.31 -23.11 -12.07
C PRO A 572 15.79 -23.20 -11.78
N TRP A 573 15.31 -22.51 -10.74
CA TRP A 573 13.90 -22.44 -10.36
C TRP A 573 13.11 -21.34 -11.08
N LEU A 574 13.79 -20.40 -11.74
CA LEU A 574 13.13 -19.29 -12.47
C LEU A 574 12.19 -19.79 -13.57
N LYS A 575 12.49 -20.95 -14.15
CA LYS A 575 11.63 -21.64 -15.13
C LYS A 575 10.23 -22.01 -14.58
N PHE A 576 10.06 -22.11 -13.26
CA PHE A 576 8.80 -22.49 -12.62
C PHE A 576 8.05 -21.31 -11.99
N ARG A 577 8.47 -20.04 -12.22
CA ARG A 577 7.84 -18.86 -11.61
C ARG A 577 6.35 -18.67 -11.98
N GLY A 578 5.87 -19.27 -13.07
CA GLY A 578 4.44 -19.33 -13.41
C GLY A 578 3.67 -20.55 -12.89
N HIS A 579 4.33 -21.54 -12.27
CA HIS A 579 3.70 -22.80 -11.85
C HIS A 579 3.96 -23.07 -10.36
N LEU A 580 3.01 -22.62 -9.53
CA LEU A 580 3.12 -22.58 -8.07
C LEU A 580 3.48 -23.93 -7.42
N ASP A 581 2.88 -25.03 -7.86
CA ASP A 581 3.20 -26.35 -7.31
C ASP A 581 4.63 -26.83 -7.66
N ASN A 582 5.11 -26.55 -8.87
CA ASN A 582 6.46 -26.94 -9.29
C ASN A 582 7.54 -26.13 -8.55
N ILE A 583 7.35 -24.82 -8.38
CA ILE A 583 8.33 -23.97 -7.68
C ILE A 583 8.34 -24.21 -6.16
N SER A 584 7.20 -24.57 -5.56
CA SER A 584 7.10 -24.93 -4.13
C SER A 584 8.03 -26.07 -3.70
N ASN A 585 8.59 -26.84 -4.63
CA ASN A 585 9.65 -27.82 -4.36
C ASN A 585 11.02 -27.19 -4.02
N ASN A 586 11.13 -25.86 -3.92
CA ASN A 586 12.31 -25.17 -3.40
C ASN A 586 12.09 -24.45 -2.06
N MET A 587 10.89 -24.59 -1.46
CA MET A 587 10.53 -23.90 -0.22
C MET A 587 11.52 -24.23 0.90
N PHE A 588 12.19 -23.19 1.42
CA PHE A 588 13.19 -23.24 2.49
C PHE A 588 14.42 -24.14 2.24
N ILE A 589 14.69 -24.61 1.01
CA ILE A 589 15.85 -25.51 0.77
C ILE A 589 17.20 -24.83 1.03
N GLY A 590 17.26 -23.49 1.09
CA GLY A 590 18.45 -22.74 1.50
C GLY A 590 18.51 -22.41 2.99
N ALA A 591 17.41 -22.49 3.73
CA ALA A 591 17.33 -22.06 5.12
C ALA A 591 18.06 -23.04 6.06
N ILE A 592 18.85 -22.51 7.00
CA ILE A 592 19.64 -23.31 7.95
C ILE A 592 18.79 -23.71 9.15
N ASN A 593 18.55 -25.01 9.37
CA ASN A 593 17.89 -25.51 10.57
C ASN A 593 18.77 -25.29 11.81
N PHE A 594 18.23 -24.62 12.82
CA PHE A 594 18.89 -24.31 14.10
C PHE A 594 19.39 -25.53 14.86
N PHE A 595 18.69 -26.67 14.81
CA PHE A 595 18.97 -27.80 15.70
C PHE A 595 20.16 -28.67 15.27
N HIS A 596 20.58 -28.61 14.00
CA HIS A 596 21.72 -29.38 13.49
C HIS A 596 22.53 -28.68 12.37
N GLU A 597 22.26 -27.40 12.12
CA GLU A 597 23.03 -26.51 11.22
C GLU A 597 23.21 -27.03 9.78
N LYS A 598 22.14 -27.57 9.19
CA LYS A 598 22.10 -27.97 7.76
C LYS A 598 20.97 -27.25 7.04
N ALA A 599 21.17 -27.01 5.75
CA ALA A 599 20.11 -26.62 4.83
C ALA A 599 19.31 -27.86 4.36
N ASN A 600 18.06 -27.63 3.93
CA ASN A 600 17.13 -28.63 3.39
C ASN A 600 17.06 -29.98 4.16
N SER A 601 17.04 -29.92 5.49
CA SER A 601 16.86 -31.11 6.33
C SER A 601 16.17 -30.71 7.63
N ILE A 602 15.01 -31.32 7.90
CA ILE A 602 14.19 -31.07 9.10
C ILE A 602 13.53 -32.36 9.56
N LYS A 603 13.20 -32.41 10.86
CA LYS A 603 12.49 -33.54 11.48
C LYS A 603 11.01 -33.52 11.09
N ASN A 604 10.51 -34.60 10.48
CA ASN A 604 9.08 -34.83 10.36
C ASN A 604 8.49 -35.10 11.75
N GLN A 605 7.65 -34.19 12.24
CA GLN A 605 7.09 -34.20 13.59
C GLN A 605 6.07 -35.33 13.87
N PHE A 606 5.79 -36.19 12.88
CA PHE A 606 4.88 -37.34 13.01
C PHE A 606 5.55 -38.70 12.74
N SER A 607 6.66 -38.76 11.99
CA SER A 607 7.45 -39.99 11.84
C SER A 607 8.74 -40.00 12.68
N ASN A 608 9.28 -38.83 13.01
CA ASN A 608 10.61 -38.57 13.61
C ASN A 608 11.81 -38.77 12.67
N ASP A 609 11.59 -39.04 11.38
CA ASP A 609 12.66 -39.08 10.37
C ASP A 609 13.08 -37.66 9.96
N TYR A 610 14.31 -37.51 9.45
CA TYR A 610 14.76 -36.27 8.79
C TYR A 610 14.63 -36.39 7.27
N ASP A 611 14.00 -35.40 6.65
CA ASP A 611 13.72 -35.32 5.20
C ASP A 611 13.82 -33.85 4.73
N GLU A 612 13.71 -33.61 3.42
CA GLU A 612 13.72 -32.29 2.79
C GLU A 612 12.50 -31.45 3.20
N VAL A 613 12.69 -30.13 3.31
CA VAL A 613 11.64 -29.23 3.84
C VAL A 613 10.34 -29.24 3.00
N PRO A 614 10.40 -29.25 1.64
CA PRO A 614 9.20 -29.39 0.82
C PRO A 614 8.48 -30.74 1.00
N ASN A 615 9.22 -31.84 1.24
CA ASN A 615 8.63 -33.17 1.42
C ASN A 615 7.81 -33.22 2.71
N VAL A 616 8.39 -32.78 3.82
CA VAL A 616 7.72 -32.74 5.14
C VAL A 616 6.51 -31.79 5.11
N ALA A 617 6.62 -30.63 4.48
CA ALA A 617 5.49 -29.70 4.34
C ALA A 617 4.37 -30.28 3.45
N ARG A 618 4.71 -31.03 2.38
CA ARG A 618 3.73 -31.76 1.55
C ARG A 618 3.04 -32.89 2.33
N ASP A 619 3.76 -33.61 3.18
CA ASP A 619 3.19 -34.64 4.07
C ASP A 619 2.20 -34.03 5.09
N TYR A 620 2.58 -32.90 5.73
CA TYR A 620 1.67 -32.18 6.63
C TYR A 620 0.42 -31.70 5.89
N LYS A 621 0.57 -31.08 4.71
CA LYS A 621 -0.54 -30.66 3.85
C LYS A 621 -1.45 -31.82 3.45
N ALA A 622 -0.90 -32.98 3.08
CA ALA A 622 -1.65 -34.17 2.69
C ALA A 622 -2.47 -34.75 3.86
N LYS A 623 -1.98 -34.59 5.10
CA LYS A 623 -2.69 -34.92 6.34
C LYS A 623 -3.69 -33.83 6.79
N GLY A 624 -3.82 -32.73 6.04
CA GLY A 624 -4.67 -31.58 6.36
C GLY A 624 -4.12 -30.65 7.45
N LEU A 625 -2.87 -30.85 7.87
CA LEU A 625 -2.26 -30.18 9.01
C LEU A 625 -1.65 -28.83 8.59
N GLY A 626 -1.79 -27.82 9.47
CA GLY A 626 -1.04 -26.57 9.38
C GLY A 626 0.36 -26.69 9.98
N TRP A 627 1.17 -25.64 9.85
CA TRP A 627 2.48 -25.53 10.50
C TRP A 627 2.92 -24.07 10.65
N VAL A 628 3.95 -23.84 11.47
CA VAL A 628 4.63 -22.54 11.64
C VAL A 628 6.12 -22.61 11.33
N THR A 629 6.71 -21.49 10.90
CA THR A 629 8.17 -21.30 10.81
C THR A 629 8.63 -20.30 11.87
N ILE A 630 9.76 -20.56 12.52
CA ILE A 630 10.40 -19.65 13.48
C ILE A 630 11.68 -19.05 12.84
N GLY A 631 11.95 -17.76 13.02
CA GLY A 631 13.13 -17.10 12.43
C GLY A 631 13.71 -15.95 13.26
N GLU A 632 14.90 -15.47 12.87
CA GLU A 632 15.61 -14.38 13.55
C GLU A 632 15.22 -12.98 13.00
N GLU A 633 16.18 -12.10 12.72
CA GLU A 633 15.97 -10.72 12.28
C GLU A 633 15.98 -10.54 10.76
N ASN A 634 15.32 -9.48 10.29
CA ASN A 634 15.24 -9.07 8.87
C ASN A 634 14.79 -10.21 7.94
N TYR A 635 13.89 -11.05 8.43
CA TYR A 635 13.45 -12.26 7.73
C TYR A 635 12.76 -11.91 6.41
N GLY A 636 13.19 -12.55 5.32
CA GLY A 636 12.75 -12.24 3.97
C GLY A 636 13.47 -11.06 3.32
N GLU A 637 14.69 -10.72 3.75
CA GLU A 637 15.53 -9.71 3.10
C GLU A 637 15.72 -9.99 1.59
N GLY A 638 15.83 -8.91 0.78
CA GLY A 638 16.39 -8.98 -0.57
C GLY A 638 15.36 -8.80 -1.71
N SER A 639 15.08 -9.87 -2.43
CA SER A 639 14.29 -9.83 -3.67
C SER A 639 12.79 -9.86 -3.38
N SER A 640 12.01 -9.03 -4.09
CA SER A 640 10.57 -8.80 -3.89
C SER A 640 9.63 -9.97 -4.20
N ARG A 641 10.17 -11.12 -4.63
CA ARG A 641 9.41 -12.30 -5.11
C ARG A 641 8.29 -12.72 -4.15
N GLU A 642 7.06 -12.73 -4.64
CA GLU A 642 5.88 -13.10 -3.86
C GLU A 642 5.79 -14.61 -3.59
N HIS A 643 6.44 -15.44 -4.41
CA HIS A 643 6.50 -16.88 -4.22
C HIS A 643 7.07 -17.28 -2.85
N ALA A 644 7.97 -16.47 -2.27
CA ALA A 644 8.46 -16.69 -0.91
C ALA A 644 7.35 -16.64 0.17
N ALA A 645 6.17 -16.08 -0.14
CA ALA A 645 4.96 -16.19 0.67
C ALA A 645 3.96 -17.22 0.11
N MET A 646 3.79 -17.29 -1.22
CA MET A 646 2.84 -18.22 -1.85
C MET A 646 3.22 -19.69 -1.67
N GLU A 647 4.52 -20.04 -1.64
CA GLU A 647 5.00 -21.41 -1.46
C GLU A 647 4.71 -21.92 -0.03
N PRO A 648 5.06 -21.20 1.06
CA PRO A 648 4.53 -21.48 2.40
C PRO A 648 3.02 -21.64 2.46
N ARG A 649 2.28 -20.71 1.85
CA ARG A 649 0.81 -20.73 1.86
C ARG A 649 0.24 -21.94 1.13
N PHE A 650 0.83 -22.29 -0.01
CA PHE A 650 0.45 -23.43 -0.83
C PHE A 650 0.81 -24.75 -0.16
N LEU A 651 1.96 -24.85 0.52
CA LEU A 651 2.39 -26.04 1.27
C LEU A 651 1.81 -26.13 2.69
N GLY A 652 0.75 -25.37 2.99
CA GLY A 652 -0.07 -25.58 4.18
C GLY A 652 0.34 -24.77 5.41
N GLY A 653 1.28 -23.83 5.29
CA GLY A 653 1.67 -22.95 6.39
C GLY A 653 0.52 -22.09 6.92
N ARG A 654 0.68 -21.58 8.15
CA ARG A 654 -0.26 -20.66 8.80
C ARG A 654 0.41 -19.37 9.24
N ALA A 655 1.52 -19.48 9.97
CA ALA A 655 2.26 -18.33 10.46
C ALA A 655 3.77 -18.46 10.23
N ILE A 656 4.43 -17.31 10.21
CA ILE A 656 5.88 -17.19 10.31
C ILE A 656 6.14 -16.23 11.48
N ILE A 657 6.93 -16.67 12.47
CA ILE A 657 7.12 -15.97 13.75
C ILE A 657 8.60 -15.62 13.90
N VAL A 658 8.92 -14.32 13.96
CA VAL A 658 10.30 -13.84 13.80
C VAL A 658 10.68 -12.73 14.79
N LYS A 659 11.97 -12.38 14.89
CA LYS A 659 12.42 -11.19 15.62
C LYS A 659 12.11 -9.91 14.83
N SER A 660 12.24 -9.93 13.49
CA SER A 660 11.77 -8.86 12.60
C SER A 660 11.68 -9.31 11.13
N PHE A 661 10.83 -8.66 10.32
CA PHE A 661 10.67 -8.89 8.88
C PHE A 661 11.31 -7.80 8.01
N ALA A 662 11.61 -8.13 6.76
CA ALA A 662 11.83 -7.16 5.69
C ALA A 662 10.48 -6.76 5.03
N ARG A 663 10.28 -5.46 4.77
CA ARG A 663 8.98 -4.85 4.37
C ARG A 663 8.20 -5.64 3.30
N ILE A 664 8.82 -5.90 2.13
CA ILE A 664 8.11 -6.50 0.99
C ILE A 664 7.66 -7.93 1.31
N HIS A 665 8.47 -8.69 2.05
CA HIS A 665 8.10 -10.05 2.44
C HIS A 665 6.97 -10.07 3.47
N GLU A 666 6.95 -9.12 4.41
CA GLU A 666 5.83 -8.92 5.35
C GLU A 666 4.51 -8.64 4.62
N THR A 667 4.51 -7.72 3.64
CA THR A 667 3.34 -7.44 2.79
C THR A 667 2.92 -8.67 1.98
N ASN A 668 3.87 -9.36 1.35
CA ASN A 668 3.59 -10.58 0.58
C ASN A 668 2.93 -11.67 1.43
N LEU A 669 3.36 -11.86 2.69
CA LEU A 669 2.72 -12.81 3.61
C LEU A 669 1.26 -12.44 3.91
N LYS A 670 0.97 -11.15 4.19
CA LYS A 670 -0.40 -10.66 4.40
C LYS A 670 -1.27 -10.86 3.16
N LYS A 671 -0.78 -10.47 1.97
CA LYS A 671 -1.49 -10.61 0.69
C LYS A 671 -1.90 -12.06 0.39
N GLN A 672 -1.08 -13.03 0.77
CA GLN A 672 -1.36 -14.46 0.57
C GLN A 672 -2.11 -15.10 1.76
N GLY A 673 -2.56 -14.33 2.75
CA GLY A 673 -3.31 -14.84 3.90
C GLY A 673 -2.50 -15.78 4.79
N MET A 674 -1.21 -15.48 4.97
CA MET A 674 -0.37 -15.99 6.06
C MET A 674 -0.37 -14.98 7.22
N LEU A 675 -0.04 -15.44 8.44
CA LEU A 675 0.19 -14.58 9.59
C LEU A 675 1.70 -14.28 9.76
N PRO A 676 2.21 -13.10 9.32
CA PRO A 676 3.52 -12.62 9.75
C PRO A 676 3.42 -12.09 11.19
N LEU A 677 4.05 -12.79 12.13
CA LEU A 677 4.06 -12.45 13.55
C LEU A 677 5.47 -12.10 14.02
N THR A 678 5.60 -11.14 14.93
CA THR A 678 6.87 -10.77 15.55
C THR A 678 6.83 -11.00 17.06
N PHE A 679 7.91 -11.55 17.63
CA PHE A 679 8.03 -11.70 19.08
C PHE A 679 7.96 -10.35 19.80
N ALA A 680 7.26 -10.29 20.94
CA ALA A 680 7.23 -9.10 21.79
C ALA A 680 8.54 -8.94 22.58
N ASP A 681 9.13 -10.06 23.03
CA ASP A 681 10.51 -10.14 23.48
C ASP A 681 11.31 -10.99 22.47
N PRO A 682 12.28 -10.43 21.71
CA PRO A 682 13.11 -11.18 20.77
C PRO A 682 13.92 -12.35 21.38
N ASN A 683 13.99 -12.47 22.72
CA ASN A 683 14.55 -13.63 23.41
C ASN A 683 13.57 -14.82 23.49
N ASP A 684 12.28 -14.65 23.19
CA ASP A 684 11.30 -15.75 23.11
C ASP A 684 11.63 -16.76 22.01
N TYR A 685 12.32 -16.31 20.95
CA TYR A 685 12.91 -17.18 19.92
C TYR A 685 13.72 -18.34 20.51
N ASP A 686 14.49 -18.09 21.58
CA ASP A 686 15.38 -19.08 22.19
C ASP A 686 14.63 -20.08 23.08
N LYS A 687 13.35 -19.81 23.40
CA LYS A 687 12.49 -20.70 24.20
C LYS A 687 11.84 -21.81 23.37
N ILE A 688 11.66 -21.60 22.06
CA ILE A 688 11.00 -22.58 21.17
C ILE A 688 12.00 -23.65 20.68
N LEU A 689 11.63 -24.92 20.86
CA LEU A 689 12.41 -26.13 20.54
C LEU A 689 11.84 -26.88 19.32
N GLU A 690 12.53 -27.93 18.86
CA GLU A 690 12.20 -28.64 17.59
C GLU A 690 10.86 -29.38 17.67
N ASP A 691 10.56 -29.95 18.85
CA ASP A 691 9.40 -30.82 19.10
C ASP A 691 8.20 -30.08 19.72
N ASP A 692 8.27 -28.76 19.84
CA ASP A 692 7.19 -27.94 20.41
C ASP A 692 5.94 -27.93 19.50
N ARG A 693 4.81 -27.56 20.10
CA ARG A 693 3.55 -27.29 19.40
C ARG A 693 3.09 -25.88 19.75
N ILE A 694 2.76 -25.11 18.72
CA ILE A 694 2.38 -23.70 18.83
C ILE A 694 0.89 -23.59 18.53
N SER A 695 0.09 -23.25 19.54
CA SER A 695 -1.26 -22.72 19.30
C SER A 695 -1.15 -21.22 19.00
N LEU A 696 -1.99 -20.73 18.10
CA LEU A 696 -2.17 -19.31 17.81
C LEU A 696 -3.60 -18.94 18.13
N ASP A 697 -3.81 -18.60 19.39
CA ASP A 697 -5.11 -18.28 19.98
C ASP A 697 -5.44 -16.79 19.77
N GLU A 698 -6.71 -16.43 19.57
CA GLU A 698 -7.13 -15.04 19.65
C GLU A 698 -6.74 -14.45 21.00
N GLY A 699 -5.85 -13.45 21.01
CA GLY A 699 -5.34 -12.89 22.25
C GLY A 699 -6.42 -12.33 23.18
N ILE A 700 -7.60 -11.96 22.65
CA ILE A 700 -8.77 -11.54 23.44
C ILE A 700 -9.35 -12.75 24.21
N ALA A 701 -9.53 -13.90 23.55
CA ALA A 701 -9.99 -15.13 24.17
C ALA A 701 -8.96 -15.71 25.18
N ALA A 702 -7.67 -15.64 24.84
CA ALA A 702 -6.57 -16.08 25.70
C ALA A 702 -6.24 -15.11 26.86
N GLY A 703 -6.84 -13.92 26.90
CA GLY A 703 -6.53 -12.88 27.90
C GLY A 703 -5.12 -12.26 27.79
N LEU A 704 -4.46 -12.44 26.65
CA LEU A 704 -3.10 -11.97 26.36
C LEU A 704 -3.06 -10.71 25.47
N ALA A 705 -4.16 -10.38 24.79
CA ALA A 705 -4.32 -9.11 24.10
C ALA A 705 -4.48 -7.98 25.11
N THR A 706 -3.70 -6.92 24.95
CA THR A 706 -3.58 -5.86 25.96
C THR A 706 -4.76 -4.88 25.91
N PHE A 707 -5.80 -5.18 26.66
CA PHE A 707 -6.27 -4.20 27.64
C PHE A 707 -5.27 -4.21 28.83
N GLU A 708 -5.06 -3.08 29.51
CA GLU A 708 -3.83 -2.84 30.29
C GLU A 708 -3.65 -3.80 31.49
N THR A 709 -2.68 -4.72 31.41
CA THR A 709 -2.46 -5.82 32.38
C THR A 709 -1.78 -5.41 33.69
N LYS A 710 -1.50 -4.12 33.86
CA LYS A 710 -1.08 -3.51 35.14
C LYS A 710 -1.86 -2.23 35.31
N SER A 711 -2.35 -1.97 36.52
CA SER A 711 -2.92 -0.67 36.85
C SER A 711 -1.89 0.43 36.55
N PRO A 712 -2.23 1.44 35.72
CA PRO A 712 -1.31 2.53 35.42
C PRO A 712 -0.91 3.28 36.70
N SER A 713 0.23 3.99 36.65
CA SER A 713 0.59 4.88 37.76
C SER A 713 -0.53 5.91 37.95
N TRP A 714 -0.77 6.38 39.18
CA TRP A 714 -1.82 7.38 39.42
C TRP A 714 -1.65 8.61 38.53
N GLN A 715 -0.41 8.99 38.20
CA GLN A 715 -0.09 10.12 37.34
C GLN A 715 -0.35 9.85 35.85
N ASP A 716 -0.37 8.59 35.40
CA ASP A 716 -0.68 8.23 34.00
C ASP A 716 -2.16 7.88 33.82
N TRP A 717 -2.80 7.35 34.88
CA TRP A 717 -4.25 7.27 34.99
C TRP A 717 -4.88 8.68 34.98
N ASP A 718 -4.32 9.61 35.77
CA ASP A 718 -4.77 11.01 35.88
C ASP A 718 -4.63 11.80 34.56
N LYS A 719 -3.72 11.41 33.66
CA LYS A 719 -3.60 11.99 32.31
C LYS A 719 -4.64 11.44 31.32
N LYS A 720 -5.04 10.17 31.46
CA LYS A 720 -5.98 9.49 30.54
C LYS A 720 -7.46 9.75 30.87
N HIS A 721 -7.78 10.10 32.11
CA HIS A 721 -9.15 10.34 32.58
C HIS A 721 -9.39 11.84 32.80
N LEU A 722 -10.57 12.35 32.49
CA LEU A 722 -10.88 13.77 32.68
C LEU A 722 -11.04 14.09 34.17
N GLN A 723 -10.28 15.06 34.70
CA GLN A 723 -10.32 15.42 36.13
C GLN A 723 -11.69 15.91 36.62
N CYS A 724 -12.51 16.49 35.72
CA CYS A 724 -13.87 16.93 36.01
C CYS A 724 -14.92 15.80 36.05
N CYS A 725 -14.60 14.61 35.56
CA CYS A 725 -15.56 13.50 35.39
C CYS A 725 -15.06 12.24 36.12
N ARG A 726 -14.82 12.37 37.43
CA ARG A 726 -14.45 11.24 38.31
C ARG A 726 -15.27 11.29 39.59
N LEU A 727 -15.88 10.16 39.95
CA LEU A 727 -16.79 10.07 41.09
C LEU A 727 -16.44 8.81 41.90
N ALA A 728 -16.27 8.97 43.21
CA ALA A 728 -16.14 7.86 44.14
C ALA A 728 -17.40 7.75 45.00
N ALA A 729 -18.05 6.59 44.97
CA ALA A 729 -19.16 6.26 45.86
C ALA A 729 -18.59 5.83 47.22
N VAL A 730 -18.99 6.52 48.29
CA VAL A 730 -18.47 6.30 49.64
C VAL A 730 -19.66 6.09 50.60
N SER A 731 -19.62 5.01 51.39
CA SER A 731 -20.52 4.79 52.52
C SER A 731 -19.70 4.60 53.78
N ASP A 732 -20.11 5.21 54.88
CA ASP A 732 -19.47 5.09 56.20
C ASP A 732 -17.95 5.33 56.19
N ASN A 733 -17.51 6.26 55.32
CA ASN A 733 -16.12 6.62 55.01
C ASN A 733 -15.27 5.56 54.27
N GLU A 734 -15.85 4.47 53.78
CA GLU A 734 -15.19 3.50 52.89
C GLU A 734 -15.65 3.67 51.43
N ILE A 735 -14.72 3.50 50.47
CA ILE A 735 -15.03 3.54 49.04
C ILE A 735 -15.77 2.25 48.64
N CYS A 736 -17.06 2.39 48.34
CA CYS A 736 -17.92 1.31 47.83
C CYS A 736 -17.67 1.02 46.35
N GLY A 737 -17.25 2.04 45.61
CA GLY A 737 -16.92 1.95 44.19
C GLY A 737 -16.49 3.31 43.64
N TRP A 738 -16.08 3.35 42.38
CA TRP A 738 -15.75 4.58 41.68
C TRP A 738 -15.99 4.44 40.18
N THR A 739 -16.11 5.58 39.51
CA THR A 739 -16.16 5.71 38.06
C THR A 739 -15.28 6.89 37.62
N ALA A 740 -14.69 6.79 36.43
CA ALA A 740 -13.93 7.87 35.83
C ALA A 740 -14.06 7.82 34.31
N LEU A 741 -14.32 8.98 33.71
CA LEU A 741 -14.46 9.12 32.27
C LEU A 741 -13.07 9.25 31.61
N SER A 742 -12.76 8.39 30.64
CA SER A 742 -11.55 8.49 29.80
C SER A 742 -11.92 8.66 28.33
N THR A 743 -10.99 9.06 27.48
CA THR A 743 -11.19 9.03 26.01
C THR A 743 -11.13 7.59 25.50
N VAL A 744 -12.14 7.12 24.75
CA VAL A 744 -12.16 5.73 24.19
C VAL A 744 -10.89 5.43 23.39
N SER A 745 -10.38 6.45 22.70
CA SER A 745 -9.13 6.35 21.95
C SER A 745 -8.45 7.70 21.84
N SER A 746 -7.13 7.70 21.69
CA SER A 746 -6.36 8.89 21.29
C SER A 746 -6.39 9.15 19.77
N ARG A 747 -7.25 8.43 19.02
CA ARG A 747 -7.45 8.60 17.57
C ARG A 747 -8.53 9.65 17.32
N GLU A 748 -8.26 10.57 16.40
CA GLU A 748 -9.09 11.75 16.14
C GLU A 748 -10.55 11.43 15.75
N VAL A 749 -10.81 10.25 15.14
CA VAL A 749 -12.17 9.77 14.81
C VAL A 749 -13.04 9.45 16.03
N TYR A 750 -12.46 9.34 17.22
CA TYR A 750 -13.17 9.17 18.51
C TYR A 750 -13.11 10.44 19.37
N LYS A 751 -12.76 11.60 18.80
CA LYS A 751 -12.65 12.87 19.53
C LYS A 751 -14.02 13.33 20.04
N GLY A 752 -14.20 13.29 21.35
CA GLY A 752 -15.48 13.53 22.02
C GLY A 752 -16.20 12.25 22.45
N VAL A 753 -15.75 11.07 22.01
CA VAL A 753 -16.24 9.77 22.47
C VAL A 753 -15.44 9.33 23.69
N CYS A 754 -16.14 9.10 24.80
CA CYS A 754 -15.53 8.78 26.09
C CYS A 754 -16.03 7.43 26.63
N ASP A 755 -15.14 6.70 27.30
CA ASP A 755 -15.42 5.42 27.98
C ASP A 755 -15.66 5.67 29.48
N GLU A 756 -16.48 4.83 30.11
CA GLU A 756 -16.82 4.92 31.53
C GLU A 756 -16.62 3.58 32.25
N ALA A 757 -15.49 3.42 32.93
CA ALA A 757 -15.19 2.23 33.72
C ALA A 757 -15.73 2.37 35.16
N ILE A 758 -16.88 1.75 35.44
CA ILE A 758 -17.48 1.68 36.78
C ILE A 758 -16.93 0.47 37.56
N TYR A 759 -16.17 0.72 38.62
CA TYR A 759 -15.66 -0.31 39.53
C TYR A 759 -16.42 -0.33 40.85
N VAL A 760 -17.10 -1.44 41.16
CA VAL A 760 -17.71 -1.70 42.49
C VAL A 760 -16.80 -2.60 43.31
N ALA A 761 -16.54 -2.28 44.57
CA ALA A 761 -15.69 -3.08 45.46
C ALA A 761 -16.37 -4.41 45.84
N GLU A 762 -15.57 -5.47 45.95
CA GLU A 762 -16.02 -6.87 46.00
C GLU A 762 -17.11 -7.14 47.05
N LYS A 763 -16.95 -6.61 48.28
CA LYS A 763 -17.89 -6.79 49.39
C LYS A 763 -19.29 -6.20 49.17
N PHE A 764 -19.51 -5.44 48.10
CA PHE A 764 -20.82 -4.89 47.69
C PHE A 764 -21.42 -5.59 46.46
N ARG A 765 -20.73 -6.60 45.88
CA ARG A 765 -21.18 -7.30 44.65
C ARG A 765 -22.18 -8.43 44.88
N GLU A 766 -22.27 -8.97 46.10
CA GLU A 766 -23.08 -10.17 46.37
C GLU A 766 -24.59 -9.98 46.17
N CYS A 767 -25.07 -8.73 46.20
CA CYS A 767 -26.49 -8.35 46.07
C CYS A 767 -27.12 -8.71 44.70
N MET A 768 -26.34 -9.10 43.69
CA MET A 768 -26.79 -9.25 42.29
C MET A 768 -26.84 -10.71 41.78
N LYS A 769 -26.78 -11.72 42.66
CA LYS A 769 -26.54 -13.13 42.28
C LYS A 769 -27.70 -13.91 41.61
N ASN A 770 -28.94 -13.39 41.57
CA ASN A 770 -30.13 -14.16 41.18
C ASN A 770 -30.95 -13.52 40.03
N ILE A 771 -30.45 -13.56 38.79
CA ILE A 771 -31.26 -13.36 37.58
C ILE A 771 -30.84 -14.38 36.51
N SER A 772 -31.76 -15.26 36.12
CA SER A 772 -31.60 -16.26 35.07
C SER A 772 -32.94 -16.50 34.37
N GLU A 773 -32.89 -16.65 33.05
CA GLU A 773 -34.02 -16.99 32.14
C GLU A 773 -35.16 -15.94 32.04
N ILE A 774 -35.53 -15.65 30.79
CA ILE A 774 -36.91 -15.51 30.26
C ILE A 774 -36.79 -15.24 28.76
N GLU A 775 -37.63 -15.92 27.98
CA GLU A 775 -37.72 -15.84 26.52
C GLU A 775 -38.74 -14.77 26.07
N ASP A 776 -38.64 -14.36 24.80
CA ASP A 776 -39.57 -13.61 23.94
C ASP A 776 -40.78 -12.89 24.56
N PHE A 777 -40.88 -11.58 24.30
CA PHE A 777 -42.13 -10.83 24.46
C PHE A 777 -42.34 -9.80 23.34
N GLU A 778 -43.32 -10.06 22.49
CA GLU A 778 -43.82 -9.13 21.48
C GLU A 778 -44.82 -8.14 22.11
N GLU A 779 -44.78 -6.89 21.66
CA GLU A 779 -45.83 -5.86 21.79
C GLU A 779 -46.22 -5.26 23.23
N ILE A 780 -46.32 -3.90 23.41
CA ILE A 780 -47.16 -3.03 24.37
C ILE A 780 -47.33 -1.50 23.93
N CYS A 781 -48.48 -0.95 23.45
CA CYS A 781 -48.70 0.47 23.01
C CYS A 781 -50.08 0.89 22.40
N HIS A 782 -50.72 0.17 21.46
CA HIS A 782 -52.02 0.54 20.82
C HIS A 782 -53.20 0.47 21.84
N ALA A 783 -53.12 1.23 22.92
CA ALA A 783 -53.91 1.04 24.13
C ALA A 783 -54.33 2.37 24.76
N GLY A 784 -55.65 2.61 24.81
CA GLY A 784 -56.23 3.30 25.96
C GLY A 784 -56.08 2.39 27.20
N GLY A 785 -56.01 2.97 28.40
CA GLY A 785 -55.65 2.19 29.57
C GLY A 785 -55.33 2.94 30.86
N LYS A 786 -55.06 2.14 31.90
CA LYS A 786 -54.85 2.57 33.28
C LYS A 786 -53.50 2.14 33.82
N ILE A 787 -52.93 2.97 34.69
CA ILE A 787 -51.71 2.69 35.45
C ILE A 787 -52.05 2.65 36.94
N GLU A 788 -52.07 1.44 37.52
CA GLU A 788 -52.21 1.20 38.96
C GLU A 788 -50.82 1.20 39.62
N PHE A 789 -50.57 2.14 40.52
CA PHE A 789 -49.49 2.06 41.50
C PHE A 789 -50.04 1.32 42.73
N ILE A 790 -49.41 0.21 43.11
CA ILE A 790 -49.84 -0.63 44.24
C ILE A 790 -48.74 -0.64 45.30
N THR A 791 -49.03 -0.19 46.52
CA THR A 791 -48.06 -0.24 47.63
C THR A 791 -47.93 -1.64 48.22
N LYS A 792 -46.69 -2.13 48.37
CA LYS A 792 -46.36 -3.30 49.20
C LYS A 792 -45.83 -2.86 50.56
N ASP A 793 -46.66 -3.02 51.59
CA ASP A 793 -46.33 -3.12 53.02
C ASP A 793 -45.22 -2.19 53.57
N GLY A 794 -45.17 -0.95 53.05
CA GLY A 794 -44.33 0.14 53.57
C GLY A 794 -43.01 0.39 52.84
N GLU A 795 -42.48 -0.58 52.08
CA GLU A 795 -41.11 -0.50 51.51
C GLU A 795 -41.05 -0.28 49.99
N GLY A 796 -42.16 -0.37 49.26
CA GLY A 796 -42.14 -0.03 47.82
C GLY A 796 -43.50 0.01 47.12
N PHE A 797 -43.47 0.44 45.86
CA PHE A 797 -44.59 0.38 44.91
C PHE A 797 -44.30 -0.66 43.81
N SER A 798 -45.31 -1.43 43.42
CA SER A 798 -45.33 -2.16 42.16
C SER A 798 -46.33 -1.51 41.21
N MET A 799 -45.92 -1.19 39.99
CA MET A 799 -46.78 -0.61 38.97
C MET A 799 -47.39 -1.71 38.09
N ARG A 800 -48.69 -1.61 37.79
CA ARG A 800 -49.43 -2.46 36.85
C ARG A 800 -50.09 -1.57 35.80
N ILE A 801 -49.99 -1.97 34.53
CA ILE A 801 -50.65 -1.29 33.41
C ILE A 801 -51.68 -2.25 32.80
N SER A 802 -52.84 -1.74 32.41
CA SER A 802 -53.85 -2.51 31.67
C SER A 802 -54.45 -1.68 30.52
N GLY A 803 -54.51 -2.27 29.32
CA GLY A 803 -54.88 -1.60 28.07
C GLY A 803 -54.89 -2.56 26.88
N SER A 804 -55.36 -2.11 25.70
CA SER A 804 -55.93 -3.03 24.69
C SER A 804 -55.00 -3.70 23.66
N ASN A 805 -53.88 -3.10 23.22
CA ASN A 805 -53.10 -3.63 22.08
C ASN A 805 -51.65 -3.06 22.05
N PRO A 806 -50.69 -3.59 21.25
CA PRO A 806 -49.26 -3.52 21.62
C PRO A 806 -48.26 -3.11 20.40
N TRP A 807 -46.96 -2.64 20.30
CA TRP A 807 -45.74 -2.03 21.03
C TRP A 807 -45.28 -0.62 20.54
N ALA A 808 -44.54 0.15 21.37
CA ALA A 808 -43.12 0.55 21.21
C ALA A 808 -42.61 1.64 22.22
N PHE A 809 -41.77 1.32 23.23
CA PHE A 809 -40.88 2.29 23.94
C PHE A 809 -39.79 1.62 24.84
N THR A 810 -38.50 1.85 24.53
CA THR A 810 -37.35 1.69 25.46
C THR A 810 -36.25 2.69 25.06
N SER A 811 -35.60 3.47 25.93
CA SER A 811 -35.63 3.58 27.39
C SER A 811 -35.81 5.02 27.87
N TYR A 812 -36.49 5.24 29.00
CA TYR A 812 -36.53 6.53 29.70
C TYR A 812 -35.60 6.55 30.92
N GLN A 813 -35.03 7.73 31.22
CA GLN A 813 -34.49 8.04 32.55
C GLN A 813 -35.22 9.28 33.09
N VAL A 814 -36.10 9.08 34.08
CA VAL A 814 -36.83 10.18 34.72
C VAL A 814 -36.08 10.60 35.98
N SER A 815 -35.66 11.86 36.03
CA SER A 815 -35.01 12.49 37.18
C SER A 815 -35.80 13.74 37.54
N ILE A 816 -36.39 13.78 38.74
CA ILE A 816 -37.17 14.95 39.18
C ILE A 816 -36.32 15.77 40.15
N ALA A 817 -36.16 17.05 39.83
CA ALA A 817 -35.41 18.00 40.63
C ALA A 817 -36.27 19.20 41.03
N PHE A 818 -36.05 19.70 42.24
CA PHE A 818 -36.59 20.98 42.71
C PHE A 818 -35.46 21.71 43.44
N ASP A 819 -35.30 23.01 43.15
CA ASP A 819 -34.27 23.88 43.72
C ASP A 819 -32.86 23.26 43.79
N GLY A 820 -32.38 22.74 42.65
CA GLY A 820 -31.01 22.26 42.49
C GLY A 820 -30.67 20.90 43.10
N ARG A 821 -31.67 20.12 43.58
CA ARG A 821 -31.45 18.74 44.05
C ARG A 821 -32.38 17.75 43.34
N ILE A 822 -31.81 16.65 42.86
CA ILE A 822 -32.56 15.48 42.40
C ILE A 822 -33.11 14.75 43.64
N ILE A 823 -34.42 14.52 43.66
CA ILE A 823 -35.14 13.85 44.77
C ILE A 823 -35.54 12.41 44.44
N GLY A 824 -35.25 11.95 43.22
CA GLY A 824 -35.41 10.57 42.77
C GLY A 824 -35.02 10.45 41.30
N GLN A 825 -34.37 9.33 40.95
CA GLN A 825 -33.89 9.03 39.61
C GLN A 825 -33.96 7.52 39.37
N SER A 826 -34.45 7.10 38.20
CA SER A 826 -34.58 5.69 37.82
C SER A 826 -34.28 5.51 36.33
N SER A 827 -33.64 4.39 35.99
CA SER A 827 -33.25 4.03 34.62
C SER A 827 -33.41 2.52 34.41
N ILE A 828 -33.98 2.14 33.27
CA ILE A 828 -34.12 0.75 32.82
C ILE A 828 -33.57 0.70 31.39
N THR A 829 -32.55 -0.11 31.14
CA THR A 829 -31.82 -0.10 29.85
C THR A 829 -31.45 -1.51 29.40
N LYS A 830 -31.81 -1.86 28.16
CA LYS A 830 -31.15 -2.88 27.35
C LYS A 830 -31.22 -2.42 25.89
N THR A 831 -30.19 -2.71 25.11
CA THR A 831 -29.92 -2.09 23.80
C THR A 831 -30.18 -3.02 22.63
N TYR A 832 -30.66 -2.44 21.52
CA TYR A 832 -30.43 -2.88 20.15
C TYR A 832 -30.26 -1.64 19.25
N GLU A 833 -29.71 -1.84 18.05
CA GLU A 833 -29.06 -0.76 17.28
C GLU A 833 -30.02 0.05 16.38
N ASN A 834 -29.57 1.26 16.02
CA ASN A 834 -30.05 2.10 14.91
C ASN A 834 -31.43 2.80 15.02
N THR A 835 -31.59 3.79 15.91
CA THR A 835 -32.25 5.09 15.56
C THR A 835 -31.97 6.23 16.55
N ILE A 836 -32.18 7.47 16.08
CA ILE A 836 -32.01 8.80 16.73
C ILE A 836 -33.12 9.69 16.10
N PRO A 837 -33.83 10.65 16.78
CA PRO A 837 -33.37 11.50 17.90
C PRO A 837 -34.31 11.74 19.12
N CYS A 838 -33.67 12.11 20.24
CA CYS A 838 -33.93 13.25 21.16
C CYS A 838 -35.36 13.68 21.57
N ILE A 839 -35.58 13.79 22.90
CA ILE A 839 -35.87 15.08 23.56
C ILE A 839 -34.93 15.25 24.76
N ILE A 840 -34.31 16.42 24.92
CA ILE A 840 -33.55 16.83 26.11
C ILE A 840 -34.30 17.96 26.81
N ILE A 841 -34.35 17.96 28.15
CA ILE A 841 -34.68 19.14 28.95
C ILE A 841 -33.60 19.35 30.02
N SER A 842 -32.67 20.26 29.74
CA SER A 842 -31.84 20.90 30.77
C SER A 842 -31.23 22.21 30.27
N ASP A 843 -31.43 23.30 31.00
CA ASP A 843 -30.79 24.61 30.75
C ASP A 843 -29.45 24.68 31.51
N ARG A 844 -28.32 24.60 30.78
CA ARG A 844 -27.24 25.62 30.77
C ARG A 844 -25.93 25.16 30.11
N SER A 845 -25.71 25.62 28.87
CA SER A 845 -24.35 25.90 28.39
C SER A 845 -24.35 26.94 27.26
N SER A 846 -23.92 28.16 27.59
CA SER A 846 -23.39 29.25 26.73
C SER A 846 -24.13 29.73 25.46
N ASN A 847 -25.00 28.97 24.79
CA ASN A 847 -25.86 29.50 23.71
C ASN A 847 -27.13 28.64 23.51
N PRO A 848 -28.19 28.85 24.31
CA PRO A 848 -29.39 27.99 24.31
C PRO A 848 -30.39 28.34 23.20
N GLY A 849 -31.07 27.32 22.67
CA GLY A 849 -32.35 27.49 21.97
C GLY A 849 -32.28 27.73 20.45
N VAL A 850 -31.36 27.07 19.74
CA VAL A 850 -31.37 27.03 18.26
C VAL A 850 -31.12 25.60 17.76
N GLU A 851 -32.20 24.88 17.49
CA GLU A 851 -32.22 23.52 16.93
C GLU A 851 -32.72 23.55 15.46
N PHE A 852 -32.40 22.49 14.72
CA PHE A 852 -32.55 22.38 13.27
C PHE A 852 -33.78 21.53 12.90
N CYS A 853 -34.69 22.06 12.08
CA CYS A 853 -35.79 21.27 11.52
C CYS A 853 -35.32 20.50 10.26
N PRO A 854 -35.25 19.15 10.28
CA PRO A 854 -34.69 18.36 9.18
C PRO A 854 -35.57 18.34 7.91
N TYR A 855 -36.79 18.87 7.97
CA TYR A 855 -37.74 18.88 6.85
C TYR A 855 -37.82 20.22 6.11
N CYS A 856 -37.40 21.33 6.71
CA CYS A 856 -37.45 22.66 6.09
C CYS A 856 -36.19 23.53 6.29
N GLY A 857 -35.19 23.05 7.03
CA GLY A 857 -33.91 23.74 7.23
C GLY A 857 -33.96 25.00 8.10
N ILE A 858 -35.11 25.32 8.69
CA ILE A 858 -35.27 26.46 9.60
C ILE A 858 -34.72 26.11 10.99
N TYR A 859 -34.07 27.10 11.60
CA TYR A 859 -33.44 27.02 12.92
C TYR A 859 -34.25 27.80 13.97
N SER A 860 -34.64 27.16 15.08
CA SER A 860 -35.45 27.79 16.16
C SER A 860 -35.35 27.03 17.49
N SER A 861 -35.92 27.55 18.58
CA SER A 861 -35.81 26.92 19.91
C SER A 861 -36.68 25.66 20.04
N SER A 862 -36.20 24.65 20.77
CA SER A 862 -36.86 23.34 20.96
C SER A 862 -38.31 23.42 21.45
N ILE A 863 -38.60 24.38 22.32
CA ILE A 863 -39.96 24.64 22.83
C ILE A 863 -40.90 25.15 21.72
N SER A 864 -40.40 25.82 20.68
CA SER A 864 -41.20 26.40 19.59
C SER A 864 -41.88 25.35 18.70
N PHE A 865 -41.45 24.08 18.78
CA PHE A 865 -42.04 22.97 18.01
C PHE A 865 -43.20 22.27 18.73
N HIS A 866 -43.38 22.51 20.04
CA HIS A 866 -44.44 21.89 20.84
C HIS A 866 -45.71 22.74 20.82
N THR A 867 -46.88 22.06 20.75
CA THR A 867 -48.19 22.73 20.74
C THR A 867 -48.78 22.86 22.16
N LYS A 868 -49.70 23.82 22.36
CA LYS A 868 -50.14 24.24 23.71
C LYS A 868 -50.66 23.07 24.58
N ASN A 869 -51.64 22.32 24.10
CA ASN A 869 -52.24 21.26 24.91
C ASN A 869 -51.34 20.01 25.01
N GLN A 870 -50.31 19.88 24.14
CA GLN A 870 -49.22 18.89 24.25
C GLN A 870 -48.43 19.14 25.55
N PHE A 871 -48.07 20.40 25.77
CA PHE A 871 -47.44 20.84 27.01
C PHE A 871 -48.35 20.63 28.23
N GLN A 872 -49.65 20.94 28.10
CA GLN A 872 -50.62 20.75 29.19
C GLN A 872 -50.85 19.27 29.54
N TYR A 873 -50.90 18.36 28.56
CA TYR A 873 -51.00 16.92 28.79
C TYR A 873 -49.78 16.36 29.53
N ILE A 874 -48.58 16.71 29.06
CA ILE A 874 -47.31 16.32 29.70
C ILE A 874 -47.23 16.85 31.14
N GLN A 875 -47.68 18.08 31.37
CA GLN A 875 -47.70 18.68 32.71
C GLN A 875 -48.70 17.97 33.64
N ALA A 876 -49.93 17.71 33.20
CA ALA A 876 -50.94 16.99 33.98
C ALA A 876 -50.50 15.56 34.34
N PHE A 877 -49.90 14.83 33.39
CA PHE A 877 -49.32 13.50 33.62
C PHE A 877 -48.24 13.54 34.72
N CYS A 878 -47.34 14.52 34.67
CA CYS A 878 -46.29 14.69 35.67
C CYS A 878 -46.86 15.01 37.06
N ASP A 879 -47.90 15.83 37.16
CA ASP A 879 -48.50 16.23 38.43
C ASP A 879 -49.27 15.07 39.12
N ASP A 880 -50.01 14.25 38.36
CA ASP A 880 -50.66 13.04 38.90
C ASP A 880 -49.64 11.96 39.29
N PHE A 881 -48.62 11.71 38.44
CA PHE A 881 -47.53 10.78 38.74
C PHE A 881 -46.74 11.20 40.01
N LEU A 882 -46.48 12.50 40.18
CA LEU A 882 -45.88 13.05 41.39
C LEU A 882 -46.80 12.93 42.61
N THR A 883 -48.12 13.03 42.43
CA THR A 883 -49.10 12.85 43.51
C THR A 883 -49.15 11.40 43.97
N ALA A 884 -49.13 10.43 43.04
CA ALA A 884 -49.00 9.00 43.33
C ALA A 884 -47.78 8.71 44.22
N LEU A 885 -46.58 9.11 43.78
CA LEU A 885 -45.31 8.90 44.49
C LEU A 885 -45.29 9.53 45.88
N LYS A 886 -45.83 10.75 46.04
CA LYS A 886 -45.89 11.45 47.33
C LYS A 886 -46.90 10.82 48.31
N SER A 887 -47.95 10.18 47.82
CA SER A 887 -49.08 9.70 48.64
C SER A 887 -48.75 8.53 49.58
N LYS A 888 -47.74 7.71 49.22
CA LYS A 888 -47.45 6.40 49.84
C LYS A 888 -48.68 5.49 50.02
N LYS A 889 -49.61 5.55 49.05
CA LYS A 889 -50.81 4.69 48.97
C LYS A 889 -51.01 4.25 47.52
N SER A 890 -51.78 3.18 47.31
CA SER A 890 -52.15 2.79 45.95
C SER A 890 -52.94 3.89 45.25
N PHE A 891 -52.61 4.15 43.99
CA PHE A 891 -53.15 5.24 43.16
C PHE A 891 -53.39 4.73 41.74
N GLU A 892 -54.52 5.07 41.13
CA GLU A 892 -54.88 4.69 39.76
C GLU A 892 -54.86 5.94 38.88
N MET A 893 -53.96 5.97 37.88
CA MET A 893 -53.89 7.02 36.87
C MET A 893 -54.58 6.51 35.60
N ASP A 894 -55.67 7.17 35.23
CA ASP A 894 -56.53 6.82 34.10
C ASP A 894 -56.17 7.73 32.92
N LEU A 895 -55.43 7.21 31.94
CA LEU A 895 -54.81 8.01 30.88
C LEU A 895 -55.85 8.56 29.90
N ASP A 896 -56.94 7.81 29.71
CA ASP A 896 -58.06 8.22 28.86
C ASP A 896 -58.77 9.44 29.50
N LYS A 897 -59.05 9.38 30.82
CA LYS A 897 -59.54 10.56 31.56
C LYS A 897 -58.58 11.75 31.57
N LEU A 898 -57.27 11.49 31.62
CA LEU A 898 -56.25 12.54 31.61
C LEU A 898 -56.28 13.30 30.27
N ALA A 899 -56.44 12.59 29.15
CA ALA A 899 -56.64 13.19 27.83
C ALA A 899 -57.98 13.94 27.72
N ASP A 900 -59.09 13.33 28.18
CA ASP A 900 -60.44 13.91 28.18
C ASP A 900 -60.60 15.17 29.06
N SER A 901 -59.62 15.45 29.94
CA SER A 901 -59.63 16.60 30.86
C SER A 901 -59.22 17.94 30.22
N LEU A 902 -58.73 17.91 28.97
CA LEU A 902 -58.16 19.07 28.27
C LEU A 902 -59.21 19.75 27.37
N GLU A 903 -59.18 21.09 27.29
CA GLU A 903 -60.19 21.83 26.50
C GLU A 903 -60.12 21.49 24.99
N ASN A 904 -61.27 21.12 24.44
CA ASN A 904 -61.53 20.58 23.09
C ASN A 904 -61.32 19.05 22.92
N ASN A 905 -62.22 18.26 23.51
CA ASN A 905 -62.33 16.82 23.24
C ASN A 905 -62.76 16.54 21.79
N ASN A 906 -61.80 16.20 20.95
CA ASN A 906 -61.84 15.06 20.02
C ASN A 906 -60.43 14.79 19.46
N SER A 907 -59.86 13.65 19.83
CA SER A 907 -58.44 13.31 19.67
C SER A 907 -58.08 12.77 18.27
N SER A 908 -58.09 13.65 17.26
CA SER A 908 -57.06 13.59 16.18
C SER A 908 -55.83 14.42 16.56
N TRP A 909 -56.07 15.51 17.28
CA TRP A 909 -55.07 16.22 18.07
C TRP A 909 -54.35 15.19 18.99
N ILE A 910 -53.02 15.11 18.97
CA ILE A 910 -52.10 16.25 18.81
C ILE A 910 -51.50 16.40 17.40
N TYR A 911 -52.16 15.84 16.37
CA TYR A 911 -52.16 16.43 15.04
C TYR A 911 -53.51 17.10 14.73
N ALA A 912 -53.55 18.43 14.89
CA ALA A 912 -54.46 19.26 14.12
C ALA A 912 -53.74 19.66 12.82
N GLU A 913 -53.70 18.73 11.87
CA GLU A 913 -52.97 18.80 10.59
C GLU A 913 -53.06 20.18 9.91
N GLN A 914 -54.26 20.77 9.92
CA GLN A 914 -54.62 22.06 9.33
C GLN A 914 -53.76 23.28 9.74
N LYS A 915 -52.81 23.18 10.69
CA LYS A 915 -51.99 24.32 11.15
C LYS A 915 -50.48 24.08 11.31
N GLN A 916 -49.94 22.90 11.03
CA GLN A 916 -48.48 22.68 11.01
C GLN A 916 -47.91 22.21 9.67
N GLN A 917 -48.76 22.02 8.66
CA GLN A 917 -48.31 21.88 7.28
C GLN A 917 -49.01 22.88 6.35
N THR A 918 -48.32 23.22 5.27
CA THR A 918 -48.91 23.85 4.09
C THR A 918 -49.83 22.84 3.42
N GLN A 919 -51.15 23.05 3.51
CA GLN A 919 -52.15 22.29 2.76
C GLN A 919 -51.81 22.25 1.27
N LEU A 920 -51.40 21.08 0.78
CA LEU A 920 -50.87 20.94 -0.57
C LEU A 920 -51.93 20.30 -1.47
N LYS A 921 -52.53 21.12 -2.33
CA LYS A 921 -53.48 20.67 -3.34
C LYS A 921 -52.73 19.91 -4.43
N CYS A 922 -53.02 18.62 -4.60
CA CYS A 922 -52.34 17.81 -5.61
C CYS A 922 -52.79 18.22 -7.02
N ASN A 923 -51.87 18.78 -7.81
CA ASN A 923 -52.13 19.26 -9.19
C ASN A 923 -52.77 18.19 -10.12
N ASP A 924 -52.66 16.91 -9.77
CA ASP A 924 -53.06 15.77 -10.60
C ASP A 924 -54.47 15.22 -10.28
N CYS A 925 -55.03 15.56 -9.12
CA CYS A 925 -56.36 15.09 -8.68
C CYS A 925 -57.14 16.12 -7.84
N ASP A 926 -56.63 17.35 -7.78
CA ASP A 926 -57.18 18.51 -7.08
C ASP A 926 -57.47 18.33 -5.57
N THR A 927 -57.08 17.20 -5.00
CA THR A 927 -57.30 16.83 -3.60
C THR A 927 -56.24 17.48 -2.71
N THR A 928 -56.69 18.16 -1.65
CA THR A 928 -55.85 18.75 -0.61
C THR A 928 -55.71 17.80 0.57
N TYR A 929 -54.51 17.70 1.11
CA TYR A 929 -54.16 16.94 2.32
C TYR A 929 -52.89 17.55 2.94
N ASP A 930 -52.55 17.08 4.13
CA ASP A 930 -51.48 17.59 4.97
C ASP A 930 -50.36 16.52 5.09
N ILE A 931 -49.09 16.96 5.09
CA ILE A 931 -47.86 16.13 4.95
C ILE A 931 -47.79 15.45 3.54
N LEU A 932 -46.70 15.43 2.78
CA LEU A 932 -45.25 15.44 3.11
C LEU A 932 -44.47 16.44 2.21
N GLY A 933 -44.95 17.69 2.12
CA GLY A 933 -44.33 18.75 1.31
C GLY A 933 -44.42 18.55 -0.22
N GLU A 934 -43.75 19.41 -0.99
CA GLU A 934 -43.75 19.39 -2.47
C GLU A 934 -43.31 18.03 -3.05
N TYR A 935 -42.46 17.31 -2.33
CA TYR A 935 -41.79 16.10 -2.80
C TYR A 935 -42.49 14.80 -2.35
N GLY A 936 -43.54 14.91 -1.53
CA GLY A 936 -44.29 13.79 -0.95
C GLY A 936 -45.11 12.97 -1.95
N LYS A 937 -45.73 11.90 -1.45
CA LYS A 937 -46.68 11.07 -2.19
C LYS A 937 -48.12 11.50 -1.89
N CYS A 938 -48.93 11.72 -2.92
CA CYS A 938 -50.35 11.98 -2.78
C CYS A 938 -51.06 10.72 -2.27
N PRO A 939 -51.72 10.73 -1.10
CA PRO A 939 -52.43 9.57 -0.57
C PRO A 939 -53.71 9.25 -1.36
N SER A 940 -54.30 10.24 -2.04
CA SER A 940 -55.55 10.08 -2.79
C SER A 940 -55.37 9.40 -4.15
N CYS A 941 -54.48 9.93 -5.01
CA CYS A 941 -54.22 9.36 -6.34
C CYS A 941 -52.98 8.43 -6.38
N ASN A 942 -52.28 8.25 -5.26
CA ASN A 942 -51.14 7.36 -5.08
C ASN A 942 -49.92 7.67 -5.99
N LYS A 943 -49.84 8.89 -6.55
CA LYS A 943 -48.71 9.42 -7.33
C LYS A 943 -47.77 10.28 -6.48
N TYR A 944 -46.53 10.48 -6.92
CA TYR A 944 -45.55 11.32 -6.22
C TYR A 944 -45.59 12.78 -6.73
N ASN A 945 -45.85 13.73 -5.83
CA ASN A 945 -45.80 15.16 -6.13
C ASN A 945 -44.39 15.58 -6.55
N GLY A 946 -43.34 15.04 -5.91
CA GLY A 946 -41.96 15.34 -6.27
C GLY A 946 -41.59 14.97 -7.70
N MET A 947 -42.17 13.90 -8.25
CA MET A 947 -42.04 13.57 -9.67
C MET A 947 -42.75 14.59 -10.55
N LEU A 948 -43.94 15.08 -10.16
CA LEU A 948 -44.63 16.15 -10.89
C LEU A 948 -43.89 17.49 -10.82
N VAL A 949 -43.27 17.83 -9.69
CA VAL A 949 -42.41 19.02 -9.53
C VAL A 949 -41.16 18.89 -10.40
N ILE A 950 -40.46 17.75 -10.36
CA ILE A 950 -39.27 17.49 -11.18
C ILE A 950 -39.62 17.47 -12.67
N THR A 951 -40.67 16.76 -13.09
CA THR A 951 -41.15 16.77 -14.48
C THR A 951 -41.54 18.17 -14.91
N LYS A 952 -42.33 18.91 -14.13
CA LYS A 952 -42.67 20.30 -14.48
C LYS A 952 -41.44 21.21 -14.54
N LYS A 953 -40.42 20.98 -13.69
CA LYS A 953 -39.16 21.76 -13.75
C LYS A 953 -38.32 21.40 -14.97
N LEU A 954 -38.33 20.12 -15.38
CA LEU A 954 -37.74 19.67 -16.64
C LEU A 954 -38.51 20.21 -17.85
N ASP A 955 -39.85 20.28 -17.80
CA ASP A 955 -40.69 20.89 -18.83
C ASP A 955 -40.43 22.41 -18.91
N GLU A 956 -40.30 23.10 -17.77
CA GLU A 956 -39.93 24.51 -17.71
C GLU A 956 -38.54 24.75 -18.32
N ILE A 957 -37.55 23.91 -17.98
CA ILE A 957 -36.18 23.96 -18.55
C ILE A 957 -36.19 23.59 -20.04
N GLU A 958 -36.97 22.61 -20.48
CA GLU A 958 -37.06 22.20 -21.89
C GLU A 958 -37.75 23.28 -22.74
N ASN A 959 -38.77 23.96 -22.20
CA ASN A 959 -39.42 25.07 -22.88
C ASN A 959 -38.54 26.33 -22.89
N GLU A 960 -37.86 26.67 -21.79
CA GLU A 960 -36.89 27.78 -21.77
C GLU A 960 -35.69 27.50 -22.70
N TYR A 961 -35.26 26.23 -22.79
CA TYR A 961 -34.24 25.78 -23.73
C TYR A 961 -34.75 25.86 -25.18
N LYS A 962 -35.97 25.42 -25.49
CA LYS A 962 -36.58 25.56 -26.83
C LYS A 962 -36.71 27.02 -27.23
N GLU A 963 -37.24 27.87 -26.36
CA GLU A 963 -37.40 29.30 -26.63
C GLU A 963 -36.06 29.98 -26.89
N LYS A 964 -34.99 29.60 -26.16
CA LYS A 964 -33.62 30.03 -26.49
C LYS A 964 -33.12 29.44 -27.82
N TYR A 965 -33.27 28.14 -28.03
CA TYR A 965 -32.76 27.40 -29.20
C TYR A 965 -33.42 27.82 -30.52
N GLU A 966 -34.70 28.21 -30.49
CA GLU A 966 -35.43 28.75 -31.64
C GLU A 966 -35.06 30.22 -31.95
N ASN A 967 -34.65 31.00 -30.93
CA ASN A 967 -34.17 32.38 -31.10
C ASN A 967 -32.67 32.48 -31.43
N LEU A 968 -31.85 31.46 -31.11
CA LEU A 968 -30.47 31.36 -31.57
C LEU A 968 -30.44 31.04 -33.07
N SER A 969 -29.88 31.94 -33.87
CA SER A 969 -29.82 31.79 -35.32
C SER A 969 -28.61 30.99 -35.80
N ASP A 970 -27.46 31.11 -35.13
CA ASP A 970 -26.23 30.39 -35.48
C ASP A 970 -26.27 28.91 -35.04
N ARG A 971 -25.48 28.07 -35.73
CA ARG A 971 -25.38 26.64 -35.43
C ARG A 971 -24.47 26.34 -34.24
N HIS A 972 -23.32 26.99 -34.11
CA HIS A 972 -22.38 26.69 -33.03
C HIS A 972 -22.86 27.21 -31.68
N GLU A 973 -23.63 28.31 -31.65
CA GLU A 973 -24.32 28.75 -30.43
C GLU A 973 -25.31 27.68 -29.92
N ARG A 974 -26.09 27.06 -30.83
CA ARG A 974 -27.01 25.95 -30.49
C ARG A 974 -26.30 24.66 -30.09
N GLU A 975 -25.13 24.36 -30.68
CA GLU A 975 -24.29 23.22 -30.26
C GLU A 975 -23.68 23.46 -28.87
N ALA A 976 -23.26 24.70 -28.56
CA ALA A 976 -22.67 25.06 -27.27
C ALA A 976 -23.68 25.05 -26.09
N GLU A 977 -24.95 25.44 -26.31
CA GLU A 977 -25.99 25.28 -25.28
C GLU A 977 -26.35 23.80 -25.05
N TRP A 978 -26.31 22.96 -26.10
CA TRP A 978 -26.55 21.53 -25.98
C TRP A 978 -25.47 20.81 -25.16
N GLU A 979 -24.19 21.17 -25.32
CA GLU A 979 -23.12 20.62 -24.47
C GLU A 979 -23.25 21.01 -23.00
N LYS A 980 -23.74 22.22 -22.69
CA LYS A 980 -24.04 22.62 -21.30
C LYS A 980 -25.14 21.76 -20.70
N LEU A 981 -26.20 21.48 -21.44
CA LEU A 981 -27.29 20.61 -21.00
C LEU A 981 -26.80 19.17 -20.76
N LEU A 982 -26.01 18.61 -21.69
CA LEU A 982 -25.37 17.30 -21.53
C LEU A 982 -24.46 17.24 -20.29
N LYS A 983 -23.69 18.32 -20.02
CA LYS A 983 -22.84 18.41 -18.84
C LYS A 983 -23.66 18.39 -17.54
N CYS A 984 -24.72 19.19 -17.43
CA CYS A 984 -25.61 19.18 -16.26
C CYS A 984 -26.25 17.81 -16.02
N VAL A 985 -26.65 17.11 -17.08
CA VAL A 985 -27.20 15.73 -16.98
C VAL A 985 -26.13 14.74 -16.50
N SER A 986 -24.89 14.86 -16.99
CA SER A 986 -23.76 14.04 -16.58
C SER A 986 -23.38 14.26 -15.10
N GLU A 987 -23.36 15.51 -14.64
CA GLU A 987 -23.09 15.88 -13.25
C GLU A 987 -24.21 15.38 -12.31
N PHE A 988 -25.47 15.45 -12.73
CA PHE A 988 -26.60 14.86 -11.99
C PHE A 988 -26.54 13.33 -11.93
N GLU A 989 -26.21 12.64 -13.03
CA GLU A 989 -26.03 11.18 -13.00
C GLU A 989 -24.79 10.77 -12.19
N GLY A 990 -23.75 11.59 -12.13
CA GLY A 990 -22.64 11.46 -11.16
C GLY A 990 -23.14 11.45 -9.72
N LEU A 991 -23.86 12.51 -9.31
CA LEU A 991 -24.45 12.61 -7.96
C LEU A 991 -25.40 11.43 -7.64
N CYS A 992 -26.23 11.01 -8.59
CA CYS A 992 -27.08 9.83 -8.42
C CYS A 992 -26.27 8.53 -8.26
N ASN A 993 -25.14 8.38 -8.97
CA ASN A 993 -24.25 7.24 -8.80
C ASN A 993 -23.52 7.26 -7.45
N ASP A 994 -23.11 8.42 -6.95
CA ASP A 994 -22.48 8.54 -5.62
C ASP A 994 -23.46 8.18 -4.50
N ILE A 995 -24.71 8.67 -4.58
CA ILE A 995 -25.79 8.28 -3.65
C ILE A 995 -26.06 6.77 -3.75
N LYS A 996 -26.10 6.20 -4.96
CA LYS A 996 -26.26 4.75 -5.20
C LYS A 996 -25.12 3.94 -4.59
N ASN A 997 -23.88 4.39 -4.76
CA ASN A 997 -22.67 3.76 -4.23
C ASN A 997 -22.60 3.87 -2.69
N TRP A 998 -23.10 4.97 -2.11
CA TRP A 998 -23.26 5.11 -0.66
C TRP A 998 -24.33 4.15 -0.11
N LEU A 999 -25.51 4.09 -0.75
CA LEU A 999 -26.59 3.17 -0.36
C LEU A 999 -26.20 1.69 -0.47
N LEU A 1000 -25.32 1.32 -1.42
CA LEU A 1000 -24.84 -0.06 -1.59
C LEU A 1000 -23.92 -0.55 -0.46
N LYS A 1001 -23.39 0.34 0.38
CA LYS A 1001 -22.56 0.01 1.57
C LYS A 1001 -23.38 -0.58 2.73
N PHE A 1002 -24.69 -0.30 2.78
CA PHE A 1002 -25.57 -0.88 3.79
C PHE A 1002 -25.85 -2.37 3.51
N PRO A 1003 -26.14 -3.18 4.55
CA PRO A 1003 -26.57 -4.57 4.36
C PRO A 1003 -27.93 -4.64 3.66
N LEU A 1004 -27.94 -5.12 2.41
CA LEU A 1004 -29.12 -5.22 1.55
C LEU A 1004 -29.32 -6.66 1.08
N TYR A 1005 -30.57 -7.15 1.17
CA TYR A 1005 -30.97 -8.42 0.57
C TYR A 1005 -30.61 -8.47 -0.92
N THR A 1006 -30.09 -9.61 -1.39
CA THR A 1006 -29.48 -9.80 -2.72
C THR A 1006 -30.32 -9.25 -3.87
N LYS A 1007 -31.65 -9.43 -3.84
CA LYS A 1007 -32.57 -8.88 -4.84
C LYS A 1007 -32.54 -7.35 -4.86
N ARG A 1008 -32.69 -6.67 -3.71
CA ARG A 1008 -32.64 -5.20 -3.64
C ARG A 1008 -31.26 -4.65 -3.97
N ARG A 1009 -30.18 -5.37 -3.66
CA ARG A 1009 -28.83 -5.02 -4.11
C ARG A 1009 -28.75 -5.05 -5.65
N LEU A 1010 -29.29 -6.09 -6.31
CA LEU A 1010 -29.40 -6.14 -7.77
C LEU A 1010 -30.29 -5.02 -8.34
N ASP A 1011 -31.49 -4.82 -7.77
CA ASP A 1011 -32.43 -3.78 -8.22
C ASP A 1011 -31.78 -2.39 -8.15
N LEU A 1012 -31.05 -2.11 -7.07
CA LEU A 1012 -30.31 -0.86 -6.87
C LEU A 1012 -29.08 -0.73 -7.79
N GLN A 1013 -28.34 -1.81 -8.04
CA GLN A 1013 -27.21 -1.81 -8.99
C GLN A 1013 -27.64 -1.56 -10.44
N ASN A 1014 -28.84 -2.03 -10.83
CA ASN A 1014 -29.36 -1.89 -12.19
C ASN A 1014 -29.96 -0.50 -12.53
N LEU A 1015 -29.99 0.43 -11.57
CA LEU A 1015 -30.44 1.81 -11.78
C LEU A 1015 -29.40 2.65 -12.54
N SER A 1016 -29.84 3.23 -13.67
CA SER A 1016 -29.16 4.25 -14.48
C SER A 1016 -30.21 5.20 -15.06
N PHE A 1017 -29.91 6.49 -15.06
CA PHE A 1017 -30.78 7.52 -15.63
C PHE A 1017 -30.56 7.67 -17.15
N GLN A 1018 -29.33 7.44 -17.65
CA GLN A 1018 -29.04 7.35 -19.07
C GLN A 1018 -29.86 6.28 -19.83
N ARG A 1019 -30.38 5.25 -19.14
CA ARG A 1019 -31.33 4.29 -19.73
C ARG A 1019 -32.67 4.93 -20.11
N ILE A 1020 -33.13 5.93 -19.36
CA ILE A 1020 -34.37 6.68 -19.64
C ILE A 1020 -34.16 7.58 -20.87
N ILE A 1021 -33.02 8.27 -20.94
CA ILE A 1021 -32.69 9.17 -22.06
C ILE A 1021 -32.45 8.38 -23.36
N ASN A 1022 -31.72 7.26 -23.30
CA ASN A 1022 -31.49 6.44 -24.49
C ASN A 1022 -32.75 5.69 -24.98
N ALA A 1023 -33.77 5.49 -24.14
CA ALA A 1023 -35.07 4.96 -24.60
C ALA A 1023 -35.76 5.91 -25.61
N ASN A 1024 -35.64 7.22 -25.41
CA ASN A 1024 -36.23 8.21 -26.33
C ASN A 1024 -35.51 8.29 -27.70
N LYS A 1025 -34.28 7.77 -27.84
CA LYS A 1025 -33.63 7.61 -29.16
C LYS A 1025 -34.33 6.59 -30.06
N CYS A 1026 -35.22 5.76 -29.53
CA CYS A 1026 -36.04 4.82 -30.30
C CYS A 1026 -37.44 5.36 -30.67
N ILE A 1027 -37.77 6.62 -30.34
CA ILE A 1027 -39.12 7.18 -30.53
C ILE A 1027 -39.19 8.25 -31.63
N ASN A 1028 -38.06 8.87 -32.01
CA ASN A 1028 -38.01 9.80 -33.15
C ASN A 1028 -37.52 9.11 -34.43
N SER A 1029 -38.43 8.36 -35.04
CA SER A 1029 -38.44 7.98 -36.46
C SER A 1029 -39.59 8.68 -37.17
#